data_AF-A0A3B0J123-F1
#
_entry.id   AF-A0A3B0J123-F1
#
_cell.length_a   1.000
_cell.length_b   1.000
_cell.length_c   1.000
_cell.angle_alpha   90.00
_cell.angle_beta   90.00
_cell.angle_gamma   90.00
#
_symmetry.space_group_name_H-M   'P 1'
#
loop_
_entity.id
_entity.type
_entity.pdbx_description
1 polymer ?
#
loop_
_entity_poly.entity_id
_entity_poly.type
_entity_poly.pdbx_seq_one_letter_code
_entity_poly.pdbx_strand_id
1 'polypeptide(L)'
;MDVKNCGFIDPQGQLSAALANRDIREFHTALDNGALPNLQDERHTTLYEKALSTPGCAQFIEACLAHGCNVNYINQKLNKAAISYAADSRDPSNLAVLLRHGGVQLDRKYSQLTPLNSLAKNLTAENASMVGSCIQLLLEHGASPNVVDQGEFTPLHHVLKNRKIEAGTKKELIGLFLTQPQLDIDSYRNGQVRQMLKDQYPELSLPELREPGAEIDCERLLRTLRDGDETQFEQQFAEYHQNASGNADNQRNANQEEYLSLLEESIKRGKQRAFEVILETGININQTKLNAISPVELAVIWGNHRALDVLLKHPQLRLNSNSKLLNAVISRLDEQPLDDFCDHQRCLQLLLESDRVDINEADKGGQVPLSYAVKYRNIKVAQELLKHGAYIGARSAFGDLPIQEMDPKVLEEHFDSCITTNGEKPGDQGFEIVINYKNLMRRQQESGQSDKRPSIPHQLQDEMTPIAYIAESKELRHLLQHPLISSFLFLKWHRLSVIFYLNFLLYTLFTASIITHTLLKFHESDHTALTALFGLFSWIGIVYLIVREVIQFAMSPLLHFWSITNLMEVALIVLSILTCMEASYDKETQRVLAVFTILLVSLEFCLLVGSLPVLSISTHMLMLRAVSSSFIKSFALYSIFVLTFSLCFYILFGKPQVDTKDSTPEPAKEGKDDGHFNTFSVPIEALIKTIVMLTGEFDAGDIKFDSVYTYLIFLLFVFFMTIVLFNLLNGLAVSDTQAIKAQAELNGAIVRTNLLTRYEQVLTGRDGHAGFIVGSEPFRSICQRLMNIYPNYLSLRQISVLPNDGNKVLIPMSNGFELQPLHGKSPTSFQQLPTSATQKKLLDPPLKLLPCCCSVLTGQCSQIDGRTVKLALALIDENSSAEQRRQRDQINDRRLQIIEQKLDHLLQVLQERT
;
A
#
# COMPACT_ATOMS: atom_id res chain seq x y z
N MET A 1 29.59 -0.29 34.64
CA MET A 1 28.53 -0.14 35.65
C MET A 1 27.68 -1.39 35.58
N ASP A 2 27.83 -2.27 36.58
CA ASP A 2 27.07 -3.51 36.72
C ASP A 2 25.62 -3.22 37.11
N VAL A 3 24.68 -3.58 36.25
CA VAL A 3 23.22 -3.40 36.44
C VAL A 3 22.62 -4.56 37.27
N LYS A 4 23.44 -5.39 37.92
CA LYS A 4 22.96 -6.57 38.68
C LYS A 4 22.58 -6.31 40.14
N ASN A 5 22.64 -5.06 40.61
CA ASN A 5 22.39 -4.72 42.03
C ASN A 5 21.15 -3.84 42.29
N CYS A 6 20.19 -3.78 41.35
CA CYS A 6 18.83 -3.37 41.68
C CYS A 6 17.98 -4.63 41.79
N GLY A 7 17.41 -4.90 42.98
CA GLY A 7 16.67 -6.12 43.33
C GLY A 7 15.35 -6.33 42.58
N PHE A 8 15.37 -6.29 41.25
CA PHE A 8 14.35 -6.89 40.40
C PHE A 8 14.79 -8.33 40.14
N ILE A 9 14.27 -9.24 40.97
CA ILE A 9 14.40 -10.67 40.73
C ILE A 9 13.57 -10.96 39.47
N ASP A 10 14.22 -11.44 38.40
CA ASP A 10 13.52 -11.90 37.21
C ASP A 10 12.61 -13.08 37.61
N PRO A 11 11.27 -12.92 37.56
CA PRO A 11 10.35 -13.96 38.04
C PRO A 11 10.45 -15.24 37.19
N GLN A 12 10.84 -15.13 35.90
CA GLN A 12 11.04 -16.30 35.04
C GLN A 12 12.33 -17.06 35.40
N GLY A 13 13.42 -16.33 35.67
CA GLY A 13 14.65 -16.89 36.20
C GLY A 13 14.44 -17.59 37.55
N GLN A 14 13.67 -16.96 38.45
CA GLN A 14 13.32 -17.52 39.76
C GLN A 14 12.50 -18.81 39.62
N LEU A 15 11.51 -18.85 38.71
CA LEU A 15 10.72 -20.04 38.43
C LEU A 15 11.60 -21.23 37.98
N SER A 16 12.60 -20.96 37.13
CA SER A 16 13.54 -21.98 36.66
C SER A 16 14.49 -22.49 37.76
N ALA A 17 14.96 -21.60 38.64
CA ALA A 17 15.81 -21.95 39.77
C ALA A 17 15.04 -22.76 40.83
N ALA A 18 13.78 -22.39 41.11
CA ALA A 18 12.92 -23.08 42.05
C ALA A 18 12.65 -24.54 41.64
N LEU A 19 12.43 -24.80 40.34
CA LEU A 19 12.30 -26.16 39.81
C LEU A 19 13.60 -26.97 39.95
N ALA A 20 14.75 -26.34 39.66
CA ALA A 20 16.06 -27.00 39.77
C ALA A 20 16.40 -27.35 41.23
N ASN A 21 16.04 -26.48 42.18
CA ASN A 21 16.26 -26.68 43.61
C ASN A 21 15.17 -27.54 44.28
N ARG A 22 14.12 -27.92 43.55
CA ARG A 22 12.93 -28.63 44.06
C ARG A 22 12.23 -27.88 45.21
N ASP A 23 12.22 -26.54 45.17
CA ASP A 23 11.48 -25.71 46.13
C ASP A 23 10.12 -25.28 45.58
N ILE A 24 9.05 -25.90 46.08
CA ILE A 24 7.69 -25.62 45.65
C ILE A 24 7.17 -24.26 46.14
N ARG A 25 7.70 -23.70 47.24
CA ARG A 25 7.24 -22.42 47.80
C ARG A 25 7.73 -21.25 46.97
N GLU A 26 9.02 -21.26 46.61
CA GLU A 26 9.57 -20.28 45.67
C GLU A 26 8.92 -20.41 44.29
N PHE A 27 8.56 -21.62 43.88
CA PHE A 27 7.89 -21.87 42.62
C PHE A 27 6.50 -21.22 42.54
N HIS A 28 5.66 -21.38 43.57
CA HIS A 28 4.36 -20.68 43.64
C HIS A 28 4.55 -19.16 43.68
N THR A 29 5.51 -18.68 44.47
CA THR A 29 5.81 -17.24 44.57
C THR A 29 6.20 -16.65 43.21
N ALA A 30 6.96 -17.38 42.40
CA ALA A 30 7.33 -16.95 41.05
C ALA A 30 6.13 -16.94 40.09
N LEU A 31 5.23 -17.94 40.16
CA LEU A 31 4.00 -17.97 39.37
C LEU A 31 3.04 -16.84 39.74
N ASP A 32 2.88 -16.56 41.03
CA ASP A 32 2.06 -15.45 41.55
C ASP A 32 2.59 -14.08 41.12
N ASN A 33 3.92 -13.95 40.98
CA ASN A 33 4.59 -12.76 40.46
C ASN A 33 4.52 -12.61 38.93
N GLY A 34 3.75 -13.47 38.24
CA GLY A 34 3.48 -13.39 36.80
C GLY A 34 4.46 -14.15 35.91
N ALA A 35 5.27 -15.07 36.46
CA ALA A 35 6.08 -15.96 35.65
C ALA A 35 5.20 -16.93 34.84
N LEU A 36 5.59 -17.18 33.59
CA LEU A 36 4.80 -17.99 32.65
C LEU A 36 5.45 -19.38 32.47
N PRO A 37 4.81 -20.47 32.91
CA PRO A 37 5.36 -21.83 32.80
C PRO A 37 5.40 -22.35 31.34
N ASN A 38 4.63 -21.74 30.44
CA ASN A 38 4.54 -22.06 29.01
C ASN A 38 5.50 -21.24 28.13
N LEU A 39 6.34 -20.37 28.72
CA LEU A 39 7.32 -19.60 27.96
C LEU A 39 8.42 -20.53 27.41
N GLN A 40 8.72 -20.40 26.12
CA GLN A 40 9.75 -21.19 25.45
C GLN A 40 11.14 -20.59 25.65
N ASP A 41 12.09 -21.42 26.08
CA ASP A 41 13.52 -21.10 26.17
C ASP A 41 14.18 -21.06 24.77
N GLU A 42 15.46 -20.69 24.67
CA GLU A 42 16.22 -20.65 23.39
C GLU A 42 16.25 -22.00 22.66
N ARG A 43 16.08 -23.10 23.42
CA ARG A 43 15.98 -24.48 22.90
C ARG A 43 14.56 -24.90 22.54
N HIS A 44 13.61 -23.97 22.56
CA HIS A 44 12.17 -24.18 22.33
C HIS A 44 11.51 -25.19 23.28
N THR A 45 12.08 -25.35 24.47
CA THR A 45 11.52 -26.18 25.56
C THR A 45 10.87 -25.27 26.59
N THR A 46 9.65 -25.61 27.01
CA THR A 46 8.98 -24.88 28.09
C THR A 46 9.40 -25.41 29.45
N LEU A 47 9.21 -24.60 30.49
CA LEU A 47 9.44 -25.04 31.87
C LEU A 47 8.44 -26.13 32.29
N TYR A 48 7.19 -26.02 31.81
CA TYR A 48 6.19 -27.06 31.94
C TYR A 48 6.65 -28.41 31.35
N GLU A 49 7.27 -28.41 30.16
CA GLU A 49 7.88 -29.63 29.59
C GLU A 49 9.00 -30.20 30.47
N LYS A 50 9.88 -29.34 31.00
CA LYS A 50 10.98 -29.76 31.90
C LYS A 50 10.43 -30.42 33.17
N ALA A 51 9.40 -29.84 33.77
CA ALA A 51 8.71 -30.41 34.95
C ALA A 51 8.07 -31.77 34.63
N LEU A 52 7.40 -31.89 33.48
CA LEU A 52 6.79 -33.15 33.03
C LEU A 52 7.80 -34.27 32.78
N SER A 53 8.99 -33.94 32.26
CA SER A 53 10.04 -34.93 31.97
C SER A 53 10.87 -35.36 33.18
N THR A 54 10.81 -34.61 34.29
CA THR A 54 11.68 -34.82 35.45
C THR A 54 10.95 -35.64 36.53
N PRO A 55 11.52 -36.77 37.02
CA PRO A 55 10.87 -37.59 38.04
C PRO A 55 10.77 -36.84 39.39
N GLY A 56 9.65 -37.03 40.09
CA GLY A 56 9.35 -36.41 41.39
C GLY A 56 8.82 -34.98 41.34
N CYS A 57 8.24 -34.55 40.20
CA CYS A 57 7.79 -33.17 39.98
C CYS A 57 6.26 -33.00 40.03
N ALA A 58 5.52 -33.97 40.59
CA ALA A 58 4.05 -33.99 40.59
C ALA A 58 3.43 -32.68 41.11
N GLN A 59 3.94 -32.15 42.22
CA GLN A 59 3.45 -30.89 42.82
C GLN A 59 3.71 -29.66 41.94
N PHE A 60 4.80 -29.66 41.17
CA PHE A 60 5.14 -28.59 40.23
C PHE A 60 4.25 -28.62 38.99
N ILE A 61 3.92 -29.83 38.51
CA ILE A 61 2.99 -30.02 37.38
C ILE A 61 1.59 -29.54 37.77
N GLU A 62 1.14 -29.88 38.97
CA GLU A 62 -0.15 -29.44 39.52
C GLU A 62 -0.22 -27.90 39.63
N ALA A 63 0.85 -27.26 40.14
CA ALA A 63 0.96 -25.80 40.17
C ALA A 63 0.93 -25.18 38.75
N CYS A 64 1.62 -25.78 37.78
CA CYS A 64 1.57 -25.28 36.39
C CYS A 64 0.17 -25.38 35.77
N LEU A 65 -0.55 -26.48 36.03
CA LEU A 65 -1.92 -26.68 35.55
C LEU A 65 -2.89 -25.69 36.19
N ALA A 66 -2.73 -25.41 37.49
CA ALA A 66 -3.52 -24.41 38.21
C ALA A 66 -3.36 -22.99 37.62
N HIS A 67 -2.18 -22.64 37.11
CA HIS A 67 -1.90 -21.35 36.46
C HIS A 67 -2.13 -21.35 34.93
N GLY A 68 -3.00 -22.23 34.42
CA GLY A 68 -3.51 -22.17 33.05
C GLY A 68 -2.74 -22.94 31.98
N CYS A 69 -1.83 -23.85 32.37
CA CYS A 69 -1.24 -24.79 31.40
C CYS A 69 -2.29 -25.77 30.85
N ASN A 70 -2.25 -26.00 29.54
CA ASN A 70 -3.12 -26.97 28.90
C ASN A 70 -2.64 -28.41 29.18
N VAL A 71 -3.55 -29.28 29.61
CA VAL A 71 -3.31 -30.72 29.84
C VAL A 71 -2.90 -31.43 28.55
N ASN A 72 -3.47 -31.02 27.41
CA ASN A 72 -3.11 -31.50 26.07
C ASN A 72 -2.13 -30.56 25.35
N TYR A 73 -1.26 -29.88 26.10
CA TYR A 73 -0.21 -29.04 25.52
C TYR A 73 0.67 -29.84 24.54
N ILE A 74 0.95 -29.24 23.39
CA ILE A 74 1.79 -29.82 22.34
C ILE A 74 2.90 -28.83 22.02
N ASN A 75 4.14 -29.29 22.11
CA ASN A 75 5.26 -28.52 21.59
C ASN A 75 5.19 -28.54 20.06
N GLN A 76 4.81 -27.41 19.44
CA GLN A 76 4.59 -27.30 18.00
C GLN A 76 5.84 -27.64 17.16
N LYS A 77 7.05 -27.47 17.71
CA LYS A 77 8.30 -27.75 16.98
C LYS A 77 8.68 -29.22 17.01
N LEU A 78 8.48 -29.88 18.16
CA LEU A 78 8.80 -31.30 18.34
C LEU A 78 7.61 -32.22 18.03
N ASN A 79 6.40 -31.67 17.90
CA ASN A 79 5.13 -32.40 17.84
C ASN A 79 4.98 -33.43 18.98
N LYS A 80 5.50 -33.09 20.17
CA LYS A 80 5.45 -33.94 21.37
C LYS A 80 4.43 -33.40 22.35
N ALA A 81 3.55 -34.28 22.82
CA ALA A 81 2.48 -33.91 23.75
C ALA A 81 2.92 -34.04 25.21
N ALA A 82 2.25 -33.30 26.10
CA ALA A 82 2.49 -33.32 27.54
C ALA A 82 2.49 -34.75 28.13
N ILE A 83 1.57 -35.60 27.69
CA ILE A 83 1.48 -37.00 28.13
C ILE A 83 2.71 -37.83 27.75
N SER A 84 3.32 -37.56 26.59
CA SER A 84 4.55 -38.23 26.16
C SER A 84 5.75 -37.81 27.02
N TYR A 85 5.82 -36.54 27.43
CA TYR A 85 6.85 -36.07 28.38
C TYR A 85 6.67 -36.70 29.76
N ALA A 86 5.43 -36.78 30.26
CA ALA A 86 5.13 -37.44 31.53
C ALA A 86 5.49 -38.93 31.51
N ALA A 87 5.18 -39.64 30.43
CA ALA A 87 5.56 -41.04 30.27
C ALA A 87 7.09 -41.21 30.24
N ASP A 88 7.84 -40.30 29.61
CA ASP A 88 9.30 -40.35 29.60
C ASP A 88 9.93 -40.13 30.98
N SER A 89 9.24 -39.46 31.91
CA SER A 89 9.70 -39.30 33.30
C SER A 89 9.68 -40.60 34.10
N ARG A 90 8.90 -41.61 33.65
CA ARG A 90 8.74 -42.94 34.28
C ARG A 90 8.28 -42.88 35.74
N ASP A 91 7.68 -41.76 36.17
CA ASP A 91 7.15 -41.57 37.50
C ASP A 91 5.61 -41.64 37.47
N PRO A 92 4.98 -42.61 38.17
CA PRO A 92 3.53 -42.74 38.22
C PRO A 92 2.88 -41.51 38.86
N SER A 93 3.58 -40.79 39.75
CA SER A 93 3.05 -39.61 40.42
C SER A 93 2.85 -38.44 39.46
N ASN A 94 3.83 -38.19 38.58
CA ASN A 94 3.73 -37.16 37.53
C ASN A 94 2.59 -37.46 36.55
N LEU A 95 2.47 -38.73 36.16
CA LEU A 95 1.46 -39.18 35.23
C LEU A 95 0.05 -39.10 35.85
N ALA A 96 -0.10 -39.52 37.11
CA ALA A 96 -1.36 -39.45 37.83
C ALA A 96 -1.91 -38.02 37.92
N VAL A 97 -1.05 -37.00 38.08
CA VAL A 97 -1.49 -35.59 38.10
C VAL A 97 -2.12 -35.19 36.76
N LEU A 98 -1.54 -35.56 35.62
CA LEU A 98 -2.16 -35.30 34.32
C LEU A 98 -3.48 -36.06 34.15
N LEU A 99 -3.51 -37.34 34.50
CA LEU A 99 -4.66 -38.23 34.29
C LEU A 99 -5.86 -37.89 35.19
N ARG A 100 -5.64 -37.25 36.34
CA ARG A 100 -6.71 -36.71 37.20
C ARG A 100 -7.54 -35.65 36.48
N HIS A 101 -6.96 -34.92 35.53
CA HIS A 101 -7.70 -33.99 34.70
C HIS A 101 -8.31 -34.75 33.51
N GLY A 102 -9.64 -34.76 33.41
CA GLY A 102 -10.35 -35.42 32.32
C GLY A 102 -10.00 -34.85 30.93
N GLY A 103 -10.05 -35.70 29.90
CA GLY A 103 -9.85 -35.30 28.50
C GLY A 103 -8.40 -35.37 27.99
N VAL A 104 -7.50 -36.09 28.67
CA VAL A 104 -6.11 -36.31 28.22
C VAL A 104 -6.08 -37.24 27.00
N GLN A 105 -5.39 -36.85 25.93
CA GLN A 105 -5.21 -37.68 24.72
C GLN A 105 -4.12 -38.74 24.93
N LEU A 106 -4.49 -39.95 25.37
CA LEU A 106 -3.54 -40.99 25.80
C LEU A 106 -2.76 -41.66 24.66
N ASP A 107 -3.37 -41.79 23.47
CA ASP A 107 -2.82 -42.58 22.36
C ASP A 107 -2.08 -41.74 21.31
N ARG A 108 -1.79 -40.47 21.59
CA ARG A 108 -1.08 -39.60 20.64
C ARG A 108 0.35 -40.09 20.41
N LYS A 109 0.69 -40.38 19.15
CA LYS A 109 2.02 -40.86 18.78
C LYS A 109 3.04 -39.72 18.78
N TYR A 110 4.19 -39.96 19.40
CA TYR A 110 5.41 -39.18 19.23
C TYR A 110 6.49 -40.09 18.63
N SER A 111 7.08 -39.70 17.51
CA SER A 111 8.04 -40.57 16.78
C SER A 111 7.47 -41.98 16.50
N GLN A 112 6.21 -42.04 16.09
CA GLN A 112 5.46 -43.29 15.85
C GLN A 112 5.26 -44.19 17.10
N LEU A 113 5.50 -43.69 18.31
CA LEU A 113 5.30 -44.42 19.55
C LEU A 113 4.21 -43.74 20.39
N THR A 114 3.24 -44.51 20.87
CA THR A 114 2.34 -44.05 21.93
C THR A 114 3.10 -43.96 23.27
N PRO A 115 2.60 -43.19 24.26
CA PRO A 115 3.16 -43.19 25.62
C PRO A 115 3.32 -44.60 26.19
N LEU A 116 2.32 -45.45 25.96
CA LEU A 116 2.31 -46.86 26.37
C LEU A 116 3.40 -47.68 25.65
N ASN A 117 3.59 -47.48 24.34
CA ASN A 117 4.69 -48.09 23.58
C ASN A 117 6.07 -47.59 24.04
N SER A 118 6.22 -46.30 24.31
CA SER A 118 7.49 -45.72 24.80
C SER A 118 7.90 -46.34 26.13
N LEU A 119 6.95 -46.49 27.07
CA LEU A 119 7.16 -47.14 28.37
C LEU A 119 7.54 -48.61 28.21
N ALA A 120 6.79 -49.38 27.40
CA ALA A 120 7.05 -50.79 27.18
C ALA A 120 8.41 -51.05 26.49
N LYS A 121 8.80 -50.19 25.54
CA LYS A 121 10.07 -50.28 24.81
C LYS A 121 11.29 -49.93 25.69
N ASN A 122 11.14 -48.99 26.61
CA ASN A 122 12.21 -48.50 27.49
C ASN A 122 12.27 -49.22 28.85
N LEU A 123 11.59 -50.36 28.97
CA LEU A 123 11.52 -51.18 30.18
C LEU A 123 12.86 -51.88 30.47
N THR A 124 13.37 -51.74 31.69
CA THR A 124 14.61 -52.34 32.21
C THR A 124 14.35 -52.96 33.59
N ALA A 125 15.26 -53.81 34.09
CA ALA A 125 15.12 -54.43 35.41
C ALA A 125 14.98 -53.38 36.54
N GLU A 126 15.73 -52.27 36.44
CA GLU A 126 15.80 -51.22 37.46
C GLU A 126 14.53 -50.34 37.53
N ASN A 127 13.81 -50.17 36.40
CA ASN A 127 12.64 -49.30 36.33
C ASN A 127 11.31 -50.07 36.26
N ALA A 128 11.35 -51.40 36.34
CA ALA A 128 10.20 -52.26 36.04
C ALA A 128 8.98 -52.00 36.95
N SER A 129 9.20 -51.73 38.24
CA SER A 129 8.13 -51.43 39.20
C SER A 129 7.43 -50.11 38.91
N MET A 130 8.22 -49.04 38.68
CA MET A 130 7.70 -47.69 38.40
C MET A 130 7.02 -47.63 37.05
N VAL A 131 7.62 -48.21 36.01
CA VAL A 131 7.04 -48.29 34.67
C VAL A 131 5.79 -49.17 34.65
N GLY A 132 5.77 -50.29 35.40
CA GLY A 132 4.59 -51.12 35.53
C GLY A 132 3.41 -50.37 36.15
N SER A 133 3.66 -49.56 37.17
CA SER A 133 2.65 -48.67 37.77
C SER A 133 2.16 -47.61 36.77
N CYS A 134 3.05 -47.04 35.94
CA CYS A 134 2.65 -46.12 34.86
C CYS A 134 1.79 -46.80 33.79
N ILE A 135 2.15 -48.03 33.39
CA ILE A 135 1.38 -48.84 32.44
C ILE A 135 -0.01 -49.12 33.00
N GLN A 136 -0.10 -49.53 34.26
CA GLN A 136 -1.36 -49.76 34.95
C GLN A 136 -2.24 -48.50 34.93
N LEU A 137 -1.70 -47.34 35.32
CA LEU A 137 -2.43 -46.08 35.33
C LEU A 137 -2.95 -45.66 33.94
N LEU A 138 -2.14 -45.83 32.89
CA LEU A 138 -2.57 -45.55 31.51
C LEU A 138 -3.71 -46.47 31.08
N LEU A 139 -3.61 -47.76 31.37
CA LEU A 139 -4.62 -48.75 31.00
C LEU A 139 -5.93 -48.52 31.78
N GLU A 140 -5.87 -48.20 33.07
CA GLU A 140 -7.04 -47.87 33.90
C GLU A 140 -7.79 -46.62 33.40
N HIS A 141 -7.07 -45.65 32.82
CA HIS A 141 -7.66 -44.43 32.25
C HIS A 141 -8.02 -44.58 30.75
N GLY A 142 -7.94 -45.80 30.19
CA GLY A 142 -8.43 -46.10 28.84
C GLY A 142 -7.43 -45.90 27.69
N ALA A 143 -6.12 -45.98 27.96
CA ALA A 143 -5.12 -46.03 26.88
C ALA A 143 -5.24 -47.32 26.07
N SER A 144 -5.17 -47.24 24.74
CA SER A 144 -5.35 -48.40 23.88
C SER A 144 -4.10 -49.30 23.88
N PRO A 145 -4.22 -50.59 24.25
CA PRO A 145 -3.10 -51.52 24.24
C PRO A 145 -2.74 -52.03 22.83
N ASN A 146 -3.50 -51.65 21.81
CA ASN A 146 -3.40 -52.23 20.47
C ASN A 146 -2.63 -51.36 19.48
N VAL A 147 -2.33 -50.11 19.84
CA VAL A 147 -1.68 -49.19 18.91
C VAL A 147 -0.25 -49.63 18.62
N VAL A 148 0.08 -49.82 17.34
CA VAL A 148 1.40 -50.27 16.92
C VAL A 148 2.40 -49.14 16.65
N ASP A 149 3.69 -49.47 16.77
CA ASP A 149 4.81 -48.65 16.32
C ASP A 149 5.10 -48.81 14.80
N GLN A 150 6.13 -48.14 14.29
CA GLN A 150 6.55 -48.22 12.88
C GLN A 150 6.88 -49.66 12.41
N GLY A 151 7.21 -50.55 13.34
CA GLY A 151 7.50 -51.95 13.06
C GLY A 151 6.31 -52.87 13.34
N GLU A 152 5.08 -52.36 13.42
CA GLU A 152 3.88 -53.14 13.76
C GLU A 152 3.96 -53.82 15.14
N PHE A 153 4.82 -53.34 16.05
CA PHE A 153 4.90 -53.88 17.41
C PHE A 153 3.92 -53.14 18.32
N THR A 154 3.03 -53.91 18.96
CA THR A 154 2.19 -53.41 20.07
C THR A 154 3.02 -53.29 21.36
N PRO A 155 2.55 -52.55 22.39
CA PRO A 155 3.24 -52.46 23.68
C PRO A 155 3.51 -53.84 24.29
N LEU A 156 2.55 -54.76 24.14
CA LEU A 156 2.66 -56.14 24.62
C LEU A 156 3.78 -56.93 23.89
N HIS A 157 4.02 -56.67 22.60
CA HIS A 157 5.18 -57.26 21.90
C HIS A 157 6.50 -56.84 22.55
N HIS A 158 6.65 -55.56 22.91
CA HIS A 158 7.88 -55.05 23.53
C HIS A 158 8.10 -55.69 24.91
N VAL A 159 7.04 -55.86 25.72
CA VAL A 159 7.11 -56.56 27.01
C VAL A 159 7.52 -58.04 26.82
N LEU A 160 6.90 -58.76 25.87
CA LEU A 160 7.19 -60.18 25.63
C LEU A 160 8.60 -60.43 25.07
N LYS A 161 9.09 -59.53 24.22
CA LYS A 161 10.43 -59.63 23.61
C LYS A 161 11.56 -59.28 24.57
N ASN A 162 11.27 -58.51 25.62
CA ASN A 162 12.26 -58.09 26.58
C ASN A 162 12.73 -59.26 27.46
N ARG A 163 14.03 -59.55 27.40
CA ARG A 163 14.70 -60.64 28.14
C ARG A 163 15.35 -60.17 29.45
N LYS A 164 15.35 -58.86 29.71
CA LYS A 164 16.07 -58.24 30.84
C LYS A 164 15.21 -58.10 32.10
N ILE A 165 13.98 -58.58 32.09
CA ILE A 165 13.00 -58.42 33.18
C ILE A 165 12.86 -59.74 33.92
N GLU A 166 12.67 -59.67 35.23
CA GLU A 166 12.36 -60.83 36.05
C GLU A 166 11.03 -61.48 35.64
N ALA A 167 10.98 -62.82 35.68
CA ALA A 167 9.82 -63.58 35.22
C ALA A 167 8.52 -63.24 35.96
N GLY A 168 8.62 -62.86 37.25
CA GLY A 168 7.48 -62.45 38.08
C GLY A 168 6.84 -61.14 37.60
N THR A 169 7.64 -60.08 37.47
CA THR A 169 7.17 -58.77 36.99
C THR A 169 6.67 -58.84 35.55
N LYS A 170 7.31 -59.66 34.71
CA LYS A 170 6.85 -59.87 33.33
C LYS A 170 5.45 -60.51 33.30
N LYS A 171 5.18 -61.48 34.17
CA LYS A 171 3.86 -62.13 34.29
C LYS A 171 2.78 -61.17 34.79
N GLU A 172 3.13 -60.31 35.74
CA GLU A 172 2.25 -59.25 36.25
C GLU A 172 1.86 -58.25 35.14
N LEU A 173 2.83 -57.76 34.38
CA LEU A 173 2.58 -56.85 33.25
C LEU A 173 1.69 -57.50 32.18
N ILE A 174 1.96 -58.76 31.82
CA ILE A 174 1.10 -59.51 30.88
C ILE A 174 -0.31 -59.63 31.43
N GLY A 175 -0.46 -59.90 32.74
CA GLY A 175 -1.75 -59.91 33.42
C GLY A 175 -2.52 -58.60 33.26
N LEU A 176 -1.86 -57.45 33.47
CA LEU A 176 -2.46 -56.13 33.28
C LEU A 176 -3.01 -55.93 31.86
N PHE A 177 -2.26 -56.34 30.83
CA PHE A 177 -2.75 -56.26 29.45
C PHE A 177 -3.94 -57.21 29.20
N LEU A 178 -3.88 -58.45 29.69
CA LEU A 178 -4.94 -59.46 29.50
C LEU A 178 -6.25 -59.11 30.22
N THR A 179 -6.20 -58.30 31.29
CA THR A 179 -7.40 -57.80 31.96
C THR A 179 -8.19 -56.78 31.12
N GLN A 180 -7.61 -56.24 30.04
CA GLN A 180 -8.26 -55.23 29.21
C GLN A 180 -9.20 -55.88 28.18
N PRO A 181 -10.50 -55.52 28.16
CA PRO A 181 -11.49 -56.16 27.30
C PRO A 181 -11.27 -55.88 25.80
N GLN A 182 -10.56 -54.82 25.46
CA GLN A 182 -10.32 -54.39 24.09
C GLN A 182 -9.03 -54.97 23.47
N LEU A 183 -8.23 -55.73 24.23
CA LEU A 183 -6.92 -56.21 23.77
C LEU A 183 -7.01 -57.06 22.50
N ASP A 184 -6.21 -56.69 21.51
CA ASP A 184 -6.00 -57.42 20.26
C ASP A 184 -4.62 -58.09 20.26
N ILE A 185 -4.62 -59.42 20.12
CA ILE A 185 -3.41 -60.23 20.07
C ILE A 185 -3.23 -60.96 18.73
N ASP A 186 -4.16 -60.78 17.80
CA ASP A 186 -4.27 -61.58 16.58
C ASP A 186 -4.01 -60.77 15.31
N SER A 187 -4.41 -59.50 15.27
CA SER A 187 -4.40 -58.70 14.04
C SER A 187 -3.00 -58.38 13.50
N TYR A 188 -2.01 -58.21 14.39
CA TYR A 188 -0.66 -57.75 13.99
C TYR A 188 0.35 -58.89 13.87
N ARG A 189 1.19 -58.84 12.82
CA ARG A 189 2.26 -59.83 12.53
C ARG A 189 1.77 -61.29 12.56
N ASN A 190 0.59 -61.58 12.00
CA ASN A 190 -0.03 -62.91 11.94
C ASN A 190 -0.23 -63.57 13.32
N GLY A 191 -0.69 -62.80 14.31
CA GLY A 191 -0.92 -63.28 15.67
C GLY A 191 0.35 -63.70 16.40
N GLN A 192 1.49 -63.05 16.10
CA GLN A 192 2.77 -63.34 16.74
C GLN A 192 2.69 -63.23 18.28
N VAL A 193 1.92 -62.28 18.81
CA VAL A 193 1.69 -62.14 20.25
C VAL A 193 1.04 -63.38 20.84
N ARG A 194 -0.02 -63.90 20.18
CA ARG A 194 -0.70 -65.11 20.61
C ARG A 194 0.25 -66.32 20.59
N GLN A 195 1.10 -66.45 19.58
CA GLN A 195 2.11 -67.50 19.51
C GLN A 195 3.12 -67.38 20.65
N MET A 196 3.69 -66.20 20.88
CA MET A 196 4.64 -65.95 21.96
C MET A 196 4.05 -66.19 23.35
N LEU A 197 2.77 -65.86 23.56
CA LEU A 197 2.08 -66.13 24.82
C LEU A 197 1.85 -67.62 25.04
N LYS A 198 1.44 -68.36 24.00
CA LYS A 198 1.29 -69.83 24.06
C LYS A 198 2.62 -70.53 24.35
N ASP A 199 3.71 -70.04 23.75
CA ASP A 199 5.04 -70.64 23.88
C ASP A 199 5.70 -70.34 25.23
N GLN A 200 5.60 -69.10 25.72
CA GLN A 200 6.28 -68.67 26.96
C GLN A 200 5.43 -68.86 28.22
N TYR A 201 4.09 -68.89 28.10
CA TYR A 201 3.15 -68.94 29.22
C TYR A 201 1.87 -69.74 28.87
N PRO A 202 1.97 -71.06 28.66
CA PRO A 202 0.85 -71.92 28.27
C PRO A 202 -0.29 -71.99 29.29
N GLU A 203 -0.06 -71.56 30.53
CA GLU A 203 -1.04 -71.59 31.62
C GLU A 203 -2.03 -70.40 31.64
N LEU A 204 -1.85 -69.39 30.78
CA LEU A 204 -2.72 -68.19 30.74
C LEU A 204 -3.94 -68.42 29.85
N SER A 205 -5.13 -68.07 30.33
CA SER A 205 -6.36 -68.05 29.53
C SER A 205 -6.33 -66.89 28.54
N LEU A 206 -6.22 -67.21 27.24
CA LEU A 206 -6.17 -66.21 26.17
C LEU A 206 -7.59 -65.83 25.68
N PRO A 207 -7.81 -64.57 25.26
CA PRO A 207 -9.05 -64.16 24.60
C PRO A 207 -9.40 -65.01 23.38
N GLU A 208 -10.68 -65.05 23.01
CA GLU A 208 -11.16 -65.73 21.79
C GLU A 208 -10.46 -65.19 20.53
N LEU A 209 -10.34 -66.04 19.49
CA LEU A 209 -9.64 -65.69 18.25
C LEU A 209 -10.46 -64.64 17.49
N ARG A 210 -9.87 -63.47 17.20
CA ARG A 210 -10.49 -62.48 16.29
C ARG A 210 -10.23 -62.91 14.84
N GLU A 211 -11.26 -63.01 14.02
CA GLU A 211 -11.11 -63.23 12.58
C GLU A 211 -10.61 -61.94 11.90
N PRO A 212 -9.55 -61.99 11.07
CA PRO A 212 -9.03 -60.80 10.40
C PRO A 212 -9.97 -60.39 9.25
N GLY A 213 -10.88 -59.46 9.53
CA GLY A 213 -11.53 -58.69 8.47
C GLY A 213 -10.46 -57.81 7.79
N ALA A 214 -10.44 -57.78 6.46
CA ALA A 214 -9.46 -57.00 5.71
C ALA A 214 -9.66 -55.49 5.99
N GLU A 215 -8.91 -54.93 6.93
CA GLU A 215 -8.98 -53.51 7.27
C GLU A 215 -8.73 -52.63 6.03
N ILE A 216 -9.61 -51.64 5.83
CA ILE A 216 -9.45 -50.64 4.79
C ILE A 216 -8.50 -49.57 5.33
N ASP A 217 -7.27 -49.56 4.86
CA ASP A 217 -6.28 -48.56 5.26
C ASP A 217 -6.41 -47.24 4.47
N CYS A 218 -5.96 -46.13 5.05
CA CYS A 218 -5.85 -44.83 4.38
C CYS A 218 -5.00 -44.88 3.09
N GLU A 219 -3.97 -45.72 3.04
CA GLU A 219 -3.20 -45.94 1.80
C GLU A 219 -4.03 -46.58 0.69
N ARG A 220 -4.95 -47.48 1.04
CA ARG A 220 -5.85 -48.10 0.07
C ARG A 220 -6.80 -47.07 -0.50
N LEU A 221 -7.38 -46.22 0.35
CA LEU A 221 -8.22 -45.09 -0.05
C LEU A 221 -7.47 -44.11 -0.98
N LEU A 222 -6.21 -43.79 -0.68
CA LEU A 222 -5.37 -42.96 -1.55
C LEU A 222 -5.08 -43.62 -2.91
N ARG A 223 -4.92 -44.95 -2.96
CA ARG A 223 -4.77 -45.67 -4.23
C ARG A 223 -6.06 -45.63 -5.05
N THR A 224 -7.21 -45.88 -4.41
CA THR A 224 -8.53 -45.81 -5.07
C THR A 224 -8.77 -44.42 -5.67
N LEU A 225 -8.39 -43.34 -4.97
CA LEU A 225 -8.44 -41.96 -5.50
C LEU A 225 -7.55 -41.75 -6.72
N ARG A 226 -6.36 -42.35 -6.73
CA ARG A 226 -5.40 -42.27 -7.85
C ARG A 226 -5.85 -43.08 -9.06
N ASP A 227 -6.43 -44.25 -8.82
CA ASP A 227 -6.92 -45.16 -9.86
C ASP A 227 -8.24 -44.65 -10.47
N GLY A 228 -8.96 -43.79 -9.73
CA GLY A 228 -9.96 -42.89 -10.27
C GLY A 228 -11.42 -43.30 -10.07
N ASP A 229 -11.70 -44.37 -9.33
CA ASP A 229 -13.05 -44.87 -9.03
C ASP A 229 -13.66 -44.16 -7.80
N GLU A 230 -14.45 -43.11 -8.04
CA GLU A 230 -15.13 -42.36 -6.97
C GLU A 230 -16.20 -43.19 -6.25
N THR A 231 -16.85 -44.13 -6.94
CA THR A 231 -17.93 -44.94 -6.34
C THR A 231 -17.40 -45.98 -5.38
N GLN A 232 -16.28 -46.60 -5.73
CA GLN A 232 -15.55 -47.50 -4.85
C GLN A 232 -14.96 -46.74 -3.67
N PHE A 233 -14.46 -45.52 -3.89
CA PHE A 233 -13.97 -44.66 -2.81
C PHE A 233 -15.07 -44.31 -1.80
N GLU A 234 -16.26 -43.90 -2.25
CA GLU A 234 -17.40 -43.57 -1.36
C GLU A 234 -17.77 -44.74 -0.44
N GLN A 235 -17.85 -45.96 -0.99
CA GLN A 235 -18.16 -47.16 -0.22
C GLN A 235 -17.06 -47.49 0.80
N GLN A 236 -15.80 -47.48 0.36
CA GLN A 236 -14.65 -47.76 1.23
C GLN A 236 -14.49 -46.69 2.31
N PHE A 237 -14.74 -45.42 1.99
CA PHE A 237 -14.65 -44.31 2.92
C PHE A 237 -15.77 -44.35 3.96
N ALA A 238 -16.99 -44.72 3.58
CA ALA A 238 -18.09 -44.90 4.52
C ALA A 238 -17.79 -46.01 5.54
N GLU A 239 -17.25 -47.14 5.10
CA GLU A 239 -16.82 -48.25 5.96
C GLU A 239 -15.65 -47.83 6.87
N TYR A 240 -14.67 -47.13 6.31
CA TYR A 240 -13.54 -46.57 7.07
C TYR A 240 -13.99 -45.57 8.14
N HIS A 241 -14.90 -44.66 7.80
CA HIS A 241 -15.43 -43.63 8.71
C HIS A 241 -16.27 -44.25 9.84
N GLN A 242 -17.07 -45.27 9.55
CA GLN A 242 -17.83 -45.99 10.58
C GLN A 242 -16.93 -46.71 11.58
N ASN A 243 -15.89 -47.41 11.09
CA ASN A 243 -14.90 -48.08 11.94
C ASN A 243 -14.12 -47.07 12.82
N ALA A 244 -13.83 -45.88 12.30
CA ALA A 244 -13.17 -44.81 13.05
C ALA A 244 -14.08 -44.15 14.11
N SER A 245 -15.41 -44.17 13.95
CA SER A 245 -16.36 -43.50 14.86
C SER A 245 -16.53 -44.20 16.23
N GLY A 246 -16.14 -45.47 16.36
CA GLY A 246 -16.26 -46.25 17.60
C GLY A 246 -15.31 -45.85 18.74
N ASN A 247 -14.25 -45.08 18.46
CA ASN A 247 -13.20 -44.65 19.42
C ASN A 247 -13.22 -43.12 19.65
N ALA A 248 -14.40 -42.60 19.96
CA ALA A 248 -14.81 -41.20 19.74
C ALA A 248 -13.90 -40.06 20.26
N ASP A 249 -13.11 -40.25 21.33
CA ASP A 249 -12.42 -39.11 21.98
C ASP A 249 -10.89 -39.07 21.80
N ASN A 250 -10.21 -40.20 21.59
CA ASN A 250 -8.74 -40.27 21.60
C ASN A 250 -8.04 -40.17 20.22
N GLN A 251 -8.76 -40.37 19.10
CA GLN A 251 -8.17 -40.46 17.75
C GLN A 251 -8.50 -39.28 16.81
N ARG A 252 -9.27 -38.28 17.26
CA ARG A 252 -9.82 -37.21 16.42
C ARG A 252 -8.77 -36.40 15.63
N ASN A 253 -7.59 -36.16 16.20
CA ASN A 253 -6.52 -35.40 15.55
C ASN A 253 -5.74 -36.22 14.50
N ALA A 254 -5.53 -37.52 14.73
CA ALA A 254 -4.86 -38.40 13.76
C ALA A 254 -5.74 -38.59 12.52
N ASN A 255 -7.03 -38.82 12.74
CA ASN A 255 -8.02 -38.93 11.67
C ASN A 255 -8.16 -37.61 10.90
N GLN A 256 -8.03 -36.46 11.56
CA GLN A 256 -8.01 -35.15 10.88
C GLN A 256 -6.81 -34.97 9.95
N GLU A 257 -5.60 -35.40 10.34
CA GLU A 257 -4.41 -35.31 9.47
C GLU A 257 -4.53 -36.25 8.26
N GLU A 258 -5.08 -37.44 8.46
CA GLU A 258 -5.32 -38.42 7.40
C GLU A 258 -6.42 -37.95 6.44
N TYR A 259 -7.55 -37.47 6.96
CA TYR A 259 -8.62 -36.90 6.15
C TYR A 259 -8.19 -35.64 5.39
N LEU A 260 -7.33 -34.79 5.95
CA LEU A 260 -6.75 -33.66 5.24
C LEU A 260 -5.90 -34.12 4.05
N SER A 261 -5.12 -35.20 4.21
CA SER A 261 -4.32 -35.73 3.11
C SER A 261 -5.17 -36.31 1.97
N LEU A 262 -6.29 -36.97 2.31
CA LEU A 262 -7.30 -37.44 1.33
C LEU A 262 -7.96 -36.25 0.62
N LEU A 263 -8.30 -35.19 1.37
CA LEU A 263 -8.85 -33.96 0.83
C LEU A 263 -7.86 -33.31 -0.16
N GLU A 264 -6.59 -33.17 0.20
CA GLU A 264 -5.56 -32.62 -0.70
C GLU A 264 -5.42 -33.42 -2.00
N GLU A 265 -5.41 -34.76 -1.94
CA GLU A 265 -5.31 -35.60 -3.14
C GLU A 265 -6.58 -35.50 -4.00
N SER A 266 -7.76 -35.41 -3.39
CA SER A 266 -9.02 -35.22 -4.14
C SER A 266 -9.02 -33.90 -4.93
N ILE A 267 -8.45 -32.82 -4.38
CA ILE A 267 -8.30 -31.52 -5.04
C ILE A 267 -7.32 -31.64 -6.23
N LYS A 268 -6.16 -32.27 -6.03
CA LYS A 268 -5.12 -32.47 -7.07
C LYS A 268 -5.60 -33.27 -8.27
N ARG A 269 -6.56 -34.19 -8.06
CA ARG A 269 -7.07 -35.11 -9.08
C ARG A 269 -8.44 -34.70 -9.64
N GLY A 270 -9.02 -33.60 -9.16
CA GLY A 270 -10.33 -33.15 -9.63
C GLY A 270 -11.51 -34.05 -9.23
N LYS A 271 -11.37 -34.88 -8.18
CA LYS A 271 -12.40 -35.84 -7.75
C LYS A 271 -13.44 -35.16 -6.87
N GLN A 272 -14.48 -34.61 -7.50
CA GLN A 272 -15.48 -33.76 -6.86
C GLN A 272 -16.30 -34.52 -5.80
N ARG A 273 -16.76 -35.74 -6.08
CA ARG A 273 -17.64 -36.46 -5.14
C ARG A 273 -16.88 -36.88 -3.89
N ALA A 274 -15.67 -37.39 -4.09
CA ALA A 274 -14.77 -37.71 -2.99
C ALA A 274 -14.48 -36.46 -2.13
N PHE A 275 -14.23 -35.30 -2.77
CA PHE A 275 -14.01 -34.05 -2.06
C PHE A 275 -15.20 -33.63 -1.19
N GLU A 276 -16.43 -33.70 -1.70
CA GLU A 276 -17.65 -33.34 -0.98
C GLU A 276 -17.89 -34.27 0.23
N VAL A 277 -17.78 -35.59 0.03
CA VAL A 277 -17.96 -36.60 1.09
C VAL A 277 -16.92 -36.45 2.21
N ILE A 278 -15.67 -36.15 1.87
CA ILE A 278 -14.63 -35.88 2.87
C ILE A 278 -14.96 -34.61 3.65
N LEU A 279 -15.44 -33.55 2.99
CA LEU A 279 -15.77 -32.27 3.61
C LEU A 279 -16.94 -32.38 4.62
N GLU A 280 -17.93 -33.23 4.34
CA GLU A 280 -19.07 -33.50 5.22
C GLU A 280 -18.68 -34.06 6.60
N THR A 281 -17.48 -34.66 6.73
CA THR A 281 -16.98 -35.19 8.01
C THR A 281 -16.56 -34.12 9.03
N GLY A 282 -16.62 -32.83 8.67
CA GLY A 282 -16.34 -31.72 9.57
C GLY A 282 -14.84 -31.47 9.82
N ILE A 283 -14.01 -31.72 8.81
CA ILE A 283 -12.55 -31.50 8.86
C ILE A 283 -12.25 -30.02 9.06
N ASN A 284 -11.22 -29.74 9.87
CA ASN A 284 -10.72 -28.39 10.03
C ASN A 284 -9.86 -27.99 8.83
N ILE A 285 -10.47 -27.30 7.86
CA ILE A 285 -9.84 -26.84 6.61
C ILE A 285 -8.67 -25.86 6.85
N ASN A 286 -8.65 -25.18 8.01
CA ASN A 286 -7.62 -24.19 8.33
C ASN A 286 -6.36 -24.81 8.97
N GLN A 287 -6.37 -26.12 9.26
CA GLN A 287 -5.24 -26.79 9.89
C GLN A 287 -4.17 -27.11 8.84
N THR A 288 -3.18 -26.23 8.70
CA THR A 288 -2.03 -26.43 7.81
C THR A 288 -0.80 -26.85 8.61
N LYS A 289 -0.01 -27.80 8.09
CA LYS A 289 1.35 -28.07 8.61
C LYS A 289 2.22 -26.80 8.45
N LEU A 290 3.27 -26.63 9.26
CA LEU A 290 4.23 -25.52 9.13
C LEU A 290 4.74 -25.42 7.68
N ASN A 291 4.51 -24.28 7.01
CA ASN A 291 4.82 -24.02 5.60
C ASN A 291 4.05 -24.85 4.56
N ALA A 292 3.00 -25.57 4.94
CA ALA A 292 2.15 -26.28 3.98
C ALA A 292 1.15 -25.33 3.31
N ILE A 293 0.92 -25.62 2.03
CA ILE A 293 -0.04 -24.92 1.16
C ILE A 293 -1.44 -25.15 1.71
N SER A 294 -2.24 -24.10 1.84
CA SER A 294 -3.64 -24.26 2.29
C SER A 294 -4.48 -25.01 1.24
N PRO A 295 -5.56 -25.71 1.63
CA PRO A 295 -6.43 -26.39 0.67
C PRO A 295 -6.99 -25.45 -0.42
N VAL A 296 -7.21 -24.18 -0.08
CA VAL A 296 -7.65 -23.13 -1.03
C VAL A 296 -6.55 -22.77 -2.02
N GLU A 297 -5.31 -22.57 -1.55
CA GLU A 297 -4.16 -22.33 -2.42
C GLU A 297 -3.89 -23.54 -3.32
N LEU A 298 -4.11 -24.77 -2.82
CA LEU A 298 -3.97 -25.99 -3.61
C LEU A 298 -5.02 -26.05 -4.74
N ALA A 299 -6.29 -25.75 -4.44
CA ALA A 299 -7.35 -25.69 -5.45
C ALA A 299 -7.02 -24.65 -6.55
N VAL A 300 -6.44 -23.51 -6.16
CA VAL A 300 -5.95 -22.47 -7.07
C VAL A 300 -4.77 -22.95 -7.94
N ILE A 301 -3.76 -23.60 -7.34
CA ILE A 301 -2.57 -24.06 -8.07
C ILE A 301 -2.94 -25.08 -9.15
N TRP A 302 -3.85 -26.01 -8.82
CA TRP A 302 -4.31 -27.07 -9.72
C TRP A 302 -5.50 -26.66 -10.60
N GLY A 303 -5.99 -25.42 -10.52
CA GLY A 303 -7.11 -24.95 -11.35
C GLY A 303 -8.45 -25.64 -11.06
N ASN A 304 -8.63 -26.24 -9.87
CA ASN A 304 -9.86 -26.94 -9.51
C ASN A 304 -10.93 -25.94 -9.05
N HIS A 305 -11.64 -25.37 -10.04
CA HIS A 305 -12.67 -24.34 -9.82
C HIS A 305 -13.85 -24.84 -8.97
N ARG A 306 -14.22 -26.13 -9.05
CA ARG A 306 -15.34 -26.70 -8.30
C ARG A 306 -15.02 -26.82 -6.82
N ALA A 307 -13.84 -27.37 -6.49
CA ALA A 307 -13.37 -27.41 -5.10
C ALA A 307 -13.23 -26.00 -4.53
N LEU A 308 -12.71 -25.05 -5.32
CA LEU A 308 -12.56 -23.66 -4.91
C LEU A 308 -13.90 -23.00 -4.55
N ASP A 309 -14.95 -23.17 -5.38
CA ASP A 309 -16.28 -22.60 -5.12
C ASP A 309 -16.87 -23.11 -3.79
N VAL A 310 -16.76 -24.41 -3.54
CA VAL A 310 -17.23 -25.03 -2.28
C VAL A 310 -16.42 -24.53 -1.07
N LEU A 311 -15.09 -24.44 -1.20
CA LEU A 311 -14.22 -23.95 -0.13
C LEU A 311 -14.51 -22.48 0.22
N LEU A 312 -14.68 -21.61 -0.78
CA LEU A 312 -14.94 -20.18 -0.56
C LEU A 312 -16.29 -19.92 0.13
N LYS A 313 -17.31 -20.75 -0.16
CA LYS A 313 -18.63 -20.70 0.49
C LYS A 313 -18.60 -21.22 1.93
N HIS A 314 -17.60 -22.01 2.31
CA HIS A 314 -17.56 -22.64 3.64
C HIS A 314 -17.41 -21.60 4.77
N PRO A 315 -18.31 -21.56 5.78
CA PRO A 315 -18.36 -20.49 6.78
C PRO A 315 -17.15 -20.46 7.73
N GLN A 316 -16.49 -21.62 7.93
CA GLN A 316 -15.34 -21.73 8.82
C GLN A 316 -14.00 -21.40 8.16
N LEU A 317 -13.96 -21.18 6.83
CA LEU A 317 -12.72 -20.88 6.12
C LEU A 317 -12.14 -19.53 6.57
N ARG A 318 -10.90 -19.54 7.05
CA ARG A 318 -10.12 -18.34 7.37
C ARG A 318 -8.97 -18.22 6.40
N LEU A 319 -9.01 -17.19 5.55
CA LEU A 319 -7.90 -16.88 4.66
C LEU A 319 -6.78 -16.20 5.46
N ASN A 320 -5.56 -16.69 5.29
CA ASN A 320 -4.39 -16.04 5.87
C ASN A 320 -4.09 -14.77 5.08
N SER A 321 -3.76 -13.66 5.75
CA SER A 321 -3.37 -12.38 5.10
C SER A 321 -2.04 -12.42 4.32
N ASN A 322 -1.48 -13.63 4.12
CA ASN A 322 -0.30 -13.89 3.30
C ASN A 322 -0.61 -14.86 2.14
N SER A 323 -1.88 -15.22 1.94
CA SER A 323 -2.28 -16.23 0.97
C SER A 323 -2.20 -15.63 -0.43
N LYS A 324 -1.25 -16.09 -1.23
CA LYS A 324 -0.93 -15.52 -2.55
C LYS A 324 -1.93 -15.95 -3.62
N LEU A 325 -3.22 -16.02 -3.31
CA LEU A 325 -4.24 -16.67 -4.13
C LEU A 325 -4.34 -16.06 -5.52
N LEU A 326 -4.61 -14.75 -5.62
CA LEU A 326 -4.72 -14.06 -6.90
C LEU A 326 -3.39 -14.10 -7.68
N ASN A 327 -2.26 -13.85 -7.01
CA ASN A 327 -0.94 -13.90 -7.64
C ASN A 327 -0.63 -15.29 -8.23
N ALA A 328 -1.01 -16.36 -7.52
CA ALA A 328 -0.79 -17.75 -7.91
C ALA A 328 -1.69 -18.20 -9.07
N VAL A 329 -2.93 -17.69 -9.16
CA VAL A 329 -3.79 -17.92 -10.34
C VAL A 329 -3.22 -17.17 -11.55
N ILE A 330 -2.90 -15.87 -11.39
CA ILE A 330 -2.49 -15.01 -12.50
C ILE A 330 -1.22 -15.53 -13.16
N SER A 331 -0.25 -16.03 -12.39
CA SER A 331 1.00 -16.58 -12.94
C SER A 331 0.81 -17.85 -13.78
N ARG A 332 -0.35 -18.51 -13.71
CA ARG A 332 -0.63 -19.80 -14.35
C ARG A 332 -1.69 -19.74 -15.43
N LEU A 333 -2.27 -18.58 -15.72
CA LEU A 333 -3.34 -18.46 -16.71
C LEU A 333 -2.91 -18.82 -18.14
N ASP A 334 -1.61 -18.69 -18.44
CA ASP A 334 -1.05 -19.03 -19.75
C ASP A 334 -0.50 -20.47 -19.81
N GLU A 335 -0.56 -21.23 -18.71
CA GLU A 335 -0.16 -22.65 -18.68
C GLU A 335 -1.23 -23.52 -19.38
N GLN A 336 -0.81 -24.53 -20.14
CA GLN A 336 -1.75 -25.48 -20.72
C GLN A 336 -2.41 -26.30 -19.60
N PRO A 337 -3.73 -26.56 -19.66
CA PRO A 337 -4.41 -27.33 -18.64
C PRO A 337 -3.82 -28.74 -18.58
N LEU A 338 -3.38 -29.16 -17.39
CA LEU A 338 -2.81 -30.51 -17.19
C LEU A 338 -3.86 -31.62 -17.38
N ASP A 339 -5.12 -31.32 -17.07
CA ASP A 339 -6.25 -32.25 -17.07
C ASP A 339 -7.53 -31.47 -17.42
N ASP A 340 -8.59 -32.19 -17.85
CA ASP A 340 -9.87 -31.62 -18.27
C ASP A 340 -10.59 -30.79 -17.19
N PHE A 341 -10.29 -31.02 -15.91
CA PHE A 341 -10.90 -30.29 -14.80
C PHE A 341 -10.23 -28.95 -14.47
N CYS A 342 -9.01 -28.72 -15.00
CA CYS A 342 -8.20 -27.56 -14.71
C CYS A 342 -8.73 -26.33 -15.47
N ASP A 343 -9.28 -25.35 -14.74
CA ASP A 343 -9.72 -24.08 -15.30
C ASP A 343 -9.31 -22.90 -14.39
N HIS A 344 -8.11 -22.36 -14.66
CA HIS A 344 -7.56 -21.21 -13.93
C HIS A 344 -8.34 -19.92 -14.21
N GLN A 345 -9.00 -19.78 -15.38
CA GLN A 345 -9.80 -18.59 -15.70
C GLN A 345 -11.07 -18.55 -14.85
N ARG A 346 -11.74 -19.69 -14.67
CA ARG A 346 -12.90 -19.79 -13.78
C ARG A 346 -12.50 -19.62 -12.32
N CYS A 347 -11.34 -20.15 -11.91
CA CYS A 347 -10.80 -19.90 -10.58
C CYS A 347 -10.59 -18.39 -10.31
N LEU A 348 -10.05 -17.65 -11.29
CA LEU A 348 -9.89 -16.19 -11.17
C LEU A 348 -11.23 -15.49 -10.94
N GLN A 349 -12.26 -15.83 -11.71
CA GLN A 349 -13.59 -15.23 -11.57
C GLN A 349 -14.18 -15.48 -10.18
N LEU A 350 -14.10 -16.72 -9.68
CA LEU A 350 -14.60 -17.08 -8.34
C LEU A 350 -13.86 -16.34 -7.22
N LEU A 351 -12.54 -16.12 -7.36
CA LEU A 351 -11.77 -15.34 -6.39
C LEU A 351 -12.17 -13.86 -6.41
N LEU A 352 -12.43 -13.28 -7.59
CA LEU A 352 -12.81 -11.87 -7.72
C LEU A 352 -14.25 -11.60 -7.26
N GLU A 353 -15.15 -12.57 -7.40
CA GLU A 353 -16.54 -12.52 -6.91
C GLU A 353 -16.64 -12.67 -5.37
N SER A 354 -15.57 -13.17 -4.72
CA SER A 354 -15.57 -13.42 -3.28
C SER A 354 -15.16 -12.19 -2.47
N ASP A 355 -16.06 -11.72 -1.60
CA ASP A 355 -15.80 -10.61 -0.65
C ASP A 355 -14.68 -10.91 0.36
N ARG A 356 -14.25 -12.18 0.47
CA ARG A 356 -13.22 -12.61 1.43
C ARG A 356 -11.80 -12.36 0.93
N VAL A 357 -11.61 -12.15 -0.38
CA VAL A 357 -10.30 -12.01 -1.01
C VAL A 357 -9.96 -10.53 -1.18
N ASP A 358 -8.82 -10.07 -0.65
CA ASP A 358 -8.35 -8.72 -0.92
C ASP A 358 -7.62 -8.65 -2.27
N ILE A 359 -8.19 -7.88 -3.19
CA ILE A 359 -7.63 -7.64 -4.54
C ILE A 359 -6.27 -6.92 -4.46
N ASN A 360 -5.99 -6.23 -3.34
CA ASN A 360 -4.77 -5.45 -3.13
C ASN A 360 -3.77 -6.13 -2.18
N GLU A 361 -3.93 -7.44 -1.92
CA GLU A 361 -2.99 -8.20 -1.08
C GLU A 361 -1.61 -8.26 -1.75
N ALA A 362 -0.61 -7.66 -1.10
CA ALA A 362 0.75 -7.61 -1.62
C ALA A 362 1.53 -8.86 -1.17
N ASP A 363 2.41 -9.36 -2.04
CA ASP A 363 3.32 -10.44 -1.69
C ASP A 363 4.46 -9.97 -0.74
N LYS A 364 5.35 -10.90 -0.35
CA LYS A 364 6.52 -10.57 0.49
C LYS A 364 7.45 -9.52 -0.14
N GLY A 365 7.41 -9.38 -1.46
CA GLY A 365 8.14 -8.37 -2.23
C GLY A 365 7.34 -7.08 -2.47
N GLY A 366 6.16 -6.91 -1.87
CA GLY A 366 5.30 -5.75 -2.07
C GLY A 366 4.56 -5.72 -3.41
N GLN A 367 4.59 -6.80 -4.19
CA GLN A 367 3.95 -6.89 -5.50
C GLN A 367 2.46 -7.28 -5.35
N VAL A 368 1.59 -6.47 -5.95
CA VAL A 368 0.13 -6.68 -5.94
C VAL A 368 -0.34 -7.47 -7.18
N PRO A 369 -1.53 -8.11 -7.17
CA PRO A 369 -2.04 -8.89 -8.30
C PRO A 369 -2.05 -8.15 -9.64
N LEU A 370 -2.35 -6.85 -9.62
CA LEU A 370 -2.32 -6.01 -10.82
C LEU A 370 -0.93 -5.94 -11.46
N SER A 371 0.15 -5.92 -10.65
CA SER A 371 1.52 -5.93 -11.14
C SER A 371 1.85 -7.22 -11.89
N TYR A 372 1.39 -8.36 -11.37
CA TYR A 372 1.55 -9.65 -12.05
C TYR A 372 0.80 -9.68 -13.39
N ALA A 373 -0.43 -9.20 -13.44
CA ALA A 373 -1.20 -9.17 -14.69
C ALA A 373 -0.51 -8.32 -15.78
N VAL A 374 0.06 -7.17 -15.40
CA VAL A 374 0.84 -6.31 -16.30
C VAL A 374 2.15 -6.98 -16.73
N LYS A 375 2.88 -7.59 -15.78
CA LYS A 375 4.14 -8.31 -16.05
C LYS A 375 3.96 -9.47 -17.05
N TYR A 376 2.87 -10.22 -16.93
CA TYR A 376 2.52 -11.29 -17.89
C TYR A 376 1.79 -10.78 -19.14
N ARG A 377 1.60 -9.47 -19.29
CA ARG A 377 0.93 -8.82 -20.44
C ARG A 377 -0.51 -9.33 -20.69
N ASN A 378 -1.19 -9.76 -19.63
CA ASN A 378 -2.57 -10.24 -19.72
C ASN A 378 -3.56 -9.08 -19.53
N ILE A 379 -3.90 -8.43 -20.65
CA ILE A 379 -4.78 -7.25 -20.69
C ILE A 379 -6.16 -7.53 -20.09
N LYS A 380 -6.74 -8.70 -20.37
CA LYS A 380 -8.09 -9.07 -19.90
C LYS A 380 -8.13 -9.17 -18.38
N VAL A 381 -7.12 -9.78 -17.78
CA VAL A 381 -6.98 -9.91 -16.32
C VAL A 381 -6.75 -8.55 -15.68
N ALA A 382 -5.90 -7.72 -16.27
CA ALA A 382 -5.64 -6.36 -15.79
C ALA A 382 -6.94 -5.52 -15.78
N GLN A 383 -7.74 -5.57 -16.86
CA GLN A 383 -9.05 -4.92 -16.92
C GLN A 383 -10.00 -5.46 -15.85
N GLU A 384 -10.04 -6.76 -15.62
CA GLU A 384 -10.96 -7.36 -14.64
C GLU A 384 -10.59 -6.99 -13.19
N LEU A 385 -9.28 -6.98 -12.88
CA LEU A 385 -8.77 -6.49 -11.59
C LEU A 385 -9.09 -5.01 -11.38
N LEU A 386 -8.92 -4.18 -12.42
CA LEU A 386 -9.26 -2.76 -12.36
C LEU A 386 -10.76 -2.55 -12.15
N LYS A 387 -11.64 -3.31 -12.82
CA LYS A 387 -13.09 -3.26 -12.57
C LYS A 387 -13.47 -3.59 -11.14
N HIS A 388 -12.81 -4.57 -10.52
CA HIS A 388 -13.06 -4.95 -9.13
C HIS A 388 -12.42 -3.99 -8.10
N GLY A 389 -11.68 -2.98 -8.54
CA GLY A 389 -11.16 -1.91 -7.67
C GLY A 389 -9.71 -2.11 -7.23
N ALA A 390 -8.88 -2.78 -8.03
CA ALA A 390 -7.44 -2.84 -7.81
C ALA A 390 -6.82 -1.43 -7.76
N TYR A 391 -6.02 -1.17 -6.73
CA TYR A 391 -5.36 0.10 -6.48
C TYR A 391 -4.11 0.23 -7.37
N ILE A 392 -4.04 1.30 -8.15
CA ILE A 392 -2.96 1.50 -9.12
C ILE A 392 -1.69 2.12 -8.52
N GLY A 393 -1.77 2.70 -7.32
CA GLY A 393 -0.66 3.40 -6.67
C GLY A 393 0.15 2.55 -5.68
N ALA A 394 -0.01 1.21 -5.69
CA ALA A 394 0.74 0.31 -4.84
C ALA A 394 2.23 0.35 -5.21
N ARG A 395 3.13 0.22 -4.23
CA ARG A 395 4.58 0.19 -4.49
C ARG A 395 5.16 -1.18 -4.14
N SER A 396 5.95 -1.69 -5.08
CA SER A 396 6.86 -2.81 -4.85
C SER A 396 7.92 -2.46 -3.79
N ALA A 397 8.60 -3.46 -3.24
CA ALA A 397 9.78 -3.28 -2.38
C ALA A 397 10.90 -2.46 -3.07
N PHE A 398 10.94 -2.47 -4.40
CA PHE A 398 11.88 -1.67 -5.22
C PHE A 398 11.35 -0.27 -5.57
N GLY A 399 10.10 0.05 -5.21
CA GLY A 399 9.47 1.34 -5.49
C GLY A 399 8.65 1.40 -6.80
N ASP A 400 8.68 0.34 -7.62
CA ASP A 400 7.93 0.26 -8.88
C ASP A 400 6.41 0.28 -8.67
N LEU A 401 5.69 0.92 -9.60
CA LEU A 401 4.22 0.95 -9.63
C LEU A 401 3.67 -0.07 -10.64
N PRO A 402 2.51 -0.69 -10.39
CA PRO A 402 1.85 -1.60 -11.35
C PRO A 402 1.62 -0.96 -12.73
N ILE A 403 1.42 0.36 -12.79
CA ILE A 403 1.11 1.08 -14.02
C ILE A 403 2.34 1.39 -14.89
N GLN A 404 3.54 1.08 -14.42
CA GLN A 404 4.78 1.47 -15.10
C GLN A 404 4.98 0.77 -16.44
N GLU A 405 4.57 -0.50 -16.56
CA GLU A 405 4.69 -1.31 -17.78
C GLU A 405 3.33 -1.57 -18.45
N MET A 406 2.27 -0.86 -18.03
CA MET A 406 0.92 -1.04 -18.55
C MET A 406 0.70 -0.24 -19.84
N ASP A 407 0.01 -0.83 -20.81
CA ASP A 407 -0.38 -0.14 -22.04
C ASP A 407 -1.31 1.06 -21.70
N PRO A 408 -0.99 2.29 -22.15
CA PRO A 408 -1.81 3.48 -21.92
C PRO A 408 -3.29 3.30 -22.29
N LYS A 409 -3.59 2.55 -23.36
CA LYS A 409 -4.96 2.34 -23.84
C LYS A 409 -5.81 1.57 -22.83
N VAL A 410 -5.22 0.59 -22.16
CA VAL A 410 -5.92 -0.23 -21.15
C VAL A 410 -6.33 0.64 -19.96
N LEU A 411 -5.47 1.57 -19.58
CA LEU A 411 -5.74 2.51 -18.50
C LEU A 411 -6.79 3.57 -18.92
N GLU A 412 -6.72 4.06 -20.14
CA GLU A 412 -7.70 4.98 -20.74
C GLU A 412 -9.10 4.34 -20.78
N GLU A 413 -9.24 3.16 -21.39
CA GLU A 413 -10.50 2.41 -21.44
C GLU A 413 -11.09 2.15 -20.05
N HIS A 414 -10.23 1.85 -19.07
CA HIS A 414 -10.68 1.66 -17.69
C HIS A 414 -11.13 2.99 -17.05
N PHE A 415 -10.41 4.08 -17.27
CA PHE A 415 -10.80 5.40 -16.77
C PHE A 415 -12.11 5.90 -17.40
N ASP A 416 -12.35 5.59 -18.68
CA ASP A 416 -13.63 5.85 -19.35
C ASP A 416 -14.77 5.09 -18.65
N SER A 417 -14.55 3.81 -18.31
CA SER A 417 -15.53 2.98 -17.61
C SER A 417 -15.86 3.47 -16.19
N CYS A 418 -15.02 4.32 -15.61
CA CYS A 418 -15.24 4.91 -14.29
C CYS A 418 -16.15 6.14 -14.31
N ILE A 419 -16.54 6.63 -15.50
CA ILE A 419 -17.48 7.73 -15.70
C ILE A 419 -18.82 7.14 -16.14
N THR A 420 -19.85 7.30 -15.31
CA THR A 420 -21.18 6.74 -15.52
C THR A 420 -22.26 7.81 -15.36
N THR A 421 -23.51 7.50 -15.68
CA THR A 421 -24.65 8.40 -15.49
C THR A 421 -25.69 7.78 -14.57
N ASN A 422 -26.61 8.60 -14.06
CA ASN A 422 -27.77 8.14 -13.28
C ASN A 422 -28.91 7.55 -14.15
N GLY A 423 -28.70 7.39 -15.47
CA GLY A 423 -29.70 6.85 -16.40
C GLY A 423 -30.81 7.82 -16.82
N GLU A 424 -30.77 9.08 -16.36
CA GLU A 424 -31.69 10.13 -16.80
C GLU A 424 -31.32 10.68 -18.19
N LYS A 425 -32.23 11.43 -18.83
CA LYS A 425 -31.93 12.00 -20.15
C LYS A 425 -30.98 13.19 -19.99
N PRO A 426 -30.02 13.40 -20.92
CA PRO A 426 -29.06 14.51 -20.84
C PRO A 426 -29.68 15.92 -20.74
N GLY A 427 -30.95 16.10 -21.13
CA GLY A 427 -31.67 17.37 -21.04
C GLY A 427 -32.42 17.60 -19.71
N ASP A 428 -32.52 16.59 -18.85
CA ASP A 428 -33.25 16.68 -17.59
C ASP A 428 -32.40 17.40 -16.53
N GLN A 429 -33.05 18.19 -15.65
CA GLN A 429 -32.34 18.90 -14.58
C GLN A 429 -31.68 17.96 -13.55
N GLY A 430 -32.21 16.74 -13.42
CA GLY A 430 -31.67 15.70 -12.55
C GLY A 430 -30.54 14.87 -13.17
N PHE A 431 -30.16 15.12 -14.43
CA PHE A 431 -29.09 14.37 -15.09
C PHE A 431 -27.76 14.56 -14.34
N GLU A 432 -27.15 13.46 -13.93
CA GLU A 432 -25.92 13.44 -13.15
C GLU A 432 -24.83 12.61 -13.83
N ILE A 433 -23.61 13.16 -13.84
CA ILE A 433 -22.39 12.44 -14.19
C ILE A 433 -21.75 11.92 -12.91
N VAL A 434 -21.65 10.60 -12.77
CA VAL A 434 -21.04 9.93 -11.63
C VAL A 434 -19.62 9.52 -11.97
N ILE A 435 -18.65 10.01 -11.20
CA ILE A 435 -17.22 9.74 -11.38
C ILE A 435 -16.74 8.89 -10.21
N ASN A 436 -16.21 7.70 -10.49
CA ASN A 436 -15.77 6.72 -9.49
C ASN A 436 -14.24 6.63 -9.38
N TYR A 437 -13.70 6.90 -8.20
CA TYR A 437 -12.26 6.92 -7.92
C TYR A 437 -11.74 5.66 -7.22
N LYS A 438 -12.47 4.54 -7.25
CA LYS A 438 -12.14 3.29 -6.54
C LYS A 438 -10.70 2.80 -6.76
N ASN A 439 -10.11 3.04 -7.94
CA ASN A 439 -8.75 2.60 -8.29
C ASN A 439 -7.65 3.61 -7.91
N LEU A 440 -8.01 4.89 -7.73
CA LEU A 440 -7.09 5.95 -7.31
C LEU A 440 -6.98 6.06 -5.79
N MET A 441 -7.92 5.49 -5.03
CA MET A 441 -7.97 5.55 -3.58
C MET A 441 -8.01 4.15 -2.96
N ARG A 442 -6.98 3.80 -2.18
CA ARG A 442 -6.88 2.50 -1.48
C ARG A 442 -7.99 2.36 -0.44
N ARG A 443 -8.68 1.21 -0.44
CA ARG A 443 -9.70 0.88 0.57
C ARG A 443 -9.01 0.62 1.92
N GLN A 444 -9.42 1.32 2.97
CA GLN A 444 -9.08 0.94 4.35
C GLN A 444 -10.02 -0.19 4.76
N GLN A 445 -9.49 -1.39 4.95
CA GLN A 445 -10.23 -2.47 5.58
C GLN A 445 -10.42 -2.08 7.05
N GLU A 446 -11.67 -1.90 7.49
CA GLU A 446 -11.98 -1.97 8.92
C GLU A 446 -11.61 -3.37 9.36
N SER A 447 -10.49 -3.52 10.05
CA SER A 447 -10.14 -4.79 10.69
C SER A 447 -11.25 -5.11 11.66
N GLY A 448 -12.15 -6.02 11.26
CA GLY A 448 -13.13 -6.63 12.14
C GLY A 448 -12.42 -7.15 13.39
N GLN A 449 -13.07 -6.94 14.53
CA GLN A 449 -12.63 -7.31 15.87
C GLN A 449 -12.10 -8.75 15.97
N SER A 450 -10.80 -8.97 15.77
CA SER A 450 -10.06 -10.10 16.37
C SER A 450 -8.57 -10.00 16.01
N ASP A 451 -7.84 -9.13 16.69
CA ASP A 451 -6.54 -9.45 17.28
C ASP A 451 -5.96 -8.19 17.88
N LYS A 452 -5.79 -8.21 19.21
CA LYS A 452 -5.10 -7.17 19.99
C LYS A 452 -3.59 -7.24 19.72
N ARG A 453 -3.16 -6.97 18.50
CA ARG A 453 -1.81 -6.46 18.23
C ARG A 453 -1.90 -4.94 18.19
N PRO A 454 -0.94 -4.20 18.77
CA PRO A 454 -0.95 -2.76 18.68
C PRO A 454 -0.89 -2.38 17.20
N SER A 455 -2.01 -1.89 16.68
CA SER A 455 -2.14 -1.36 15.32
C SER A 455 -1.08 -0.27 15.14
N ILE A 456 -0.20 -0.46 14.15
CA ILE A 456 0.74 0.57 13.71
C ILE A 456 -0.08 1.85 13.43
N PRO A 457 0.25 2.99 14.06
CA PRO A 457 -0.63 4.16 14.07
C PRO A 457 -0.79 4.75 12.66
N HIS A 458 -1.99 4.62 12.08
CA HIS A 458 -2.51 5.28 10.87
C HIS A 458 -1.47 6.01 10.01
N GLN A 459 -0.66 5.28 9.22
CA GLN A 459 0.20 5.90 8.22
C GLN A 459 -0.65 6.77 7.28
N LEU A 460 -0.30 8.05 7.17
CA LEU A 460 -0.85 8.95 6.14
C LEU A 460 -0.57 8.31 4.78
N GLN A 461 -1.62 8.10 3.98
CA GLN A 461 -1.51 7.46 2.67
C GLN A 461 -1.31 8.52 1.60
N ASP A 462 -0.36 8.29 0.71
CA ASP A 462 -0.14 9.18 -0.43
C ASP A 462 -1.11 8.81 -1.56
N GLU A 463 -2.14 9.63 -1.78
CA GLU A 463 -3.14 9.42 -2.85
C GLU A 463 -2.66 9.99 -4.20
N MET A 464 -1.66 10.90 -4.21
CA MET A 464 -1.10 11.44 -5.46
C MET A 464 -0.06 10.55 -6.12
N THR A 465 0.39 9.46 -5.49
CA THR A 465 1.45 8.60 -6.08
C THR A 465 1.17 8.12 -7.49
N PRO A 466 -0.03 7.59 -7.85
CA PRO A 466 -0.28 7.17 -9.22
C PRO A 466 -0.34 8.35 -10.19
N ILE A 467 -0.88 9.50 -9.76
CA ILE A 467 -1.05 10.69 -10.61
C ILE A 467 0.31 11.37 -10.85
N ALA A 468 1.18 11.39 -9.84
CA ALA A 468 2.55 11.88 -9.97
C ALA A 468 3.32 11.09 -11.03
N TYR A 469 3.21 9.75 -11.00
CA TYR A 469 3.84 8.90 -12.01
C TYR A 469 3.26 9.16 -13.42
N ILE A 470 1.94 9.32 -13.55
CA ILE A 470 1.29 9.68 -14.81
C ILE A 470 1.84 11.01 -15.36
N ALA A 471 2.13 11.99 -14.49
CA ALA A 471 2.69 13.27 -14.89
C ALA A 471 4.17 13.21 -15.32
N GLU A 472 4.95 12.33 -14.70
CA GLU A 472 6.36 12.11 -15.05
C GLU A 472 6.52 11.32 -16.36
N SER A 473 5.59 10.40 -16.65
CA SER A 473 5.61 9.57 -17.86
C SER A 473 5.23 10.35 -19.12
N LYS A 474 6.06 10.29 -20.15
CA LYS A 474 5.79 10.93 -21.46
C LYS A 474 4.60 10.33 -22.19
N GLU A 475 4.33 9.04 -21.98
CA GLU A 475 3.26 8.30 -22.62
C GLU A 475 1.93 8.53 -21.90
N LEU A 476 1.91 8.52 -20.56
CA LEU A 476 0.67 8.63 -19.78
C LEU A 476 0.23 10.08 -19.51
N ARG A 477 1.10 11.08 -19.62
CA ARG A 477 0.77 12.48 -19.27
C ARG A 477 -0.50 13.03 -19.92
N HIS A 478 -0.87 12.57 -21.12
CA HIS A 478 -2.12 13.01 -21.77
C HIS A 478 -3.37 12.65 -20.95
N LEU A 479 -3.33 11.55 -20.18
CA LEU A 479 -4.39 11.13 -19.27
C LEU A 479 -4.62 12.14 -18.12
N LEU A 480 -3.70 13.07 -17.84
CA LEU A 480 -3.96 14.14 -16.87
C LEU A 480 -5.14 15.04 -17.28
N GLN A 481 -5.44 15.11 -18.58
CA GLN A 481 -6.60 15.85 -19.10
C GLN A 481 -7.90 15.03 -19.04
N HIS A 482 -7.81 13.73 -18.75
CA HIS A 482 -8.98 12.87 -18.62
C HIS A 482 -9.89 13.36 -17.47
N PRO A 483 -11.23 13.36 -17.62
CA PRO A 483 -12.14 13.95 -16.63
C PRO A 483 -12.04 13.34 -15.24
N LEU A 484 -11.71 12.05 -15.13
CA LEU A 484 -11.43 11.37 -13.86
C LEU A 484 -10.27 12.05 -13.10
N ILE A 485 -9.12 12.23 -13.74
CA ILE A 485 -7.93 12.80 -13.09
C ILE A 485 -8.12 14.31 -12.88
N SER A 486 -8.66 15.01 -13.86
CA SER A 486 -8.95 16.45 -13.76
C SER A 486 -9.90 16.76 -12.59
N SER A 487 -10.97 15.97 -12.42
CA SER A 487 -11.89 16.12 -11.28
C SER A 487 -11.24 15.78 -9.94
N PHE A 488 -10.37 14.77 -9.90
CA PHE A 488 -9.60 14.46 -8.68
C PHE A 488 -8.64 15.59 -8.29
N LEU A 489 -7.89 16.13 -9.26
CA LEU A 489 -7.00 17.30 -9.07
C LEU A 489 -7.80 18.55 -8.66
N PHE A 490 -9.03 18.70 -9.14
CA PHE A 490 -9.97 19.74 -8.70
C PHE A 490 -10.32 19.58 -7.23
N LEU A 491 -10.71 18.38 -6.78
CA LEU A 491 -11.06 18.11 -5.39
C LEU A 491 -9.88 18.33 -4.43
N LYS A 492 -8.70 17.80 -4.75
CA LYS A 492 -7.49 18.01 -3.93
C LYS A 492 -7.12 19.49 -3.83
N TRP A 493 -7.15 20.19 -4.96
CA TRP A 493 -6.89 21.62 -4.98
C TRP A 493 -7.92 22.41 -4.18
N HIS A 494 -9.21 22.10 -4.31
CA HIS A 494 -10.26 22.82 -3.59
C HIS A 494 -9.95 22.87 -2.08
N ARG A 495 -9.47 21.77 -1.51
CA ARG A 495 -9.06 21.68 -0.09
C ARG A 495 -7.76 22.44 0.21
N LEU A 496 -6.72 22.24 -0.61
CA LEU A 496 -5.39 22.83 -0.38
C LEU A 496 -5.29 24.31 -0.77
N SER A 497 -6.24 24.80 -1.58
CA SER A 497 -6.26 26.16 -2.12
C SER A 497 -6.23 27.23 -1.04
N VAL A 498 -6.80 26.97 0.14
CA VAL A 498 -6.84 27.96 1.23
C VAL A 498 -5.45 28.24 1.78
N ILE A 499 -4.60 27.21 1.92
CA ILE A 499 -3.20 27.40 2.35
C ILE A 499 -2.49 28.31 1.35
N PHE A 500 -2.75 28.08 0.06
CA PHE A 500 -2.12 28.82 -1.01
C PHE A 500 -2.61 30.27 -1.10
N TYR A 501 -3.92 30.53 -0.98
CA TYR A 501 -4.47 31.89 -0.94
C TYR A 501 -4.05 32.64 0.33
N LEU A 502 -3.92 31.96 1.47
CA LEU A 502 -3.39 32.55 2.69
C LEU A 502 -1.92 32.95 2.50
N ASN A 503 -1.09 32.07 1.94
CA ASN A 503 0.31 32.38 1.62
C ASN A 503 0.40 33.56 0.65
N PHE A 504 -0.43 33.57 -0.40
CA PHE A 504 -0.51 34.68 -1.35
C PHE A 504 -0.86 36.00 -0.66
N LEU A 505 -1.91 36.00 0.18
CA LEU A 505 -2.33 37.19 0.93
C LEU A 505 -1.22 37.71 1.85
N LEU A 506 -0.58 36.84 2.63
CA LEU A 506 0.53 37.20 3.52
C LEU A 506 1.70 37.80 2.74
N TYR A 507 2.02 37.23 1.58
CA TYR A 507 3.09 37.73 0.73
C TYR A 507 2.72 39.08 0.08
N THR A 508 1.49 39.27 -0.38
CA THR A 508 1.00 40.57 -0.89
C THR A 508 1.10 41.66 0.19
N LEU A 509 0.70 41.34 1.42
CA LEU A 509 0.81 42.26 2.55
C LEU A 509 2.28 42.61 2.84
N PHE A 510 3.17 41.62 2.82
CA PHE A 510 4.61 41.83 2.96
C PHE A 510 5.16 42.73 1.85
N THR A 511 4.88 42.43 0.58
CA THR A 511 5.31 43.22 -0.59
C THR A 511 4.84 44.67 -0.49
N ALA A 512 3.56 44.89 -0.18
CA ALA A 512 3.02 46.24 -0.02
C ALA A 512 3.71 46.97 1.16
N SER A 513 3.93 46.27 2.27
CA SER A 513 4.55 46.81 3.48
C SER A 513 6.01 47.21 3.25
N ILE A 514 6.83 46.34 2.66
CA ILE A 514 8.27 46.59 2.47
C ILE A 514 8.51 47.70 1.44
N ILE A 515 7.73 47.74 0.35
CA ILE A 515 7.81 48.80 -0.65
C ILE A 515 7.41 50.14 -0.02
N THR A 516 6.29 50.18 0.71
CA THR A 516 5.80 51.41 1.36
C THR A 516 6.78 51.91 2.43
N HIS A 517 7.29 51.00 3.27
CA HIS A 517 8.30 51.34 4.28
C HIS A 517 9.58 51.91 3.64
N THR A 518 10.06 51.27 2.57
CA THR A 518 11.26 51.72 1.86
C THR A 518 11.04 53.10 1.23
N LEU A 519 9.91 53.33 0.56
CA LEU A 519 9.59 54.64 -0.03
C LEU A 519 9.52 55.75 1.03
N LEU A 520 8.85 55.51 2.15
CA LEU A 520 8.73 56.50 3.24
C LEU A 520 10.05 56.78 3.95
N LYS A 521 10.91 55.76 4.10
CA LYS A 521 12.25 55.90 4.69
C LYS A 521 13.15 56.81 3.85
N PHE A 522 13.08 56.74 2.52
CA PHE A 522 13.92 57.55 1.62
C PHE A 522 13.29 58.87 1.16
N HIS A 523 11.97 59.02 1.24
CA HIS A 523 11.28 60.27 0.91
C HIS A 523 11.24 61.28 2.08
N GLU A 524 11.96 61.01 3.18
CA GLU A 524 12.03 61.87 4.38
C GLU A 524 10.64 62.40 4.83
N SER A 525 9.63 61.52 4.81
CA SER A 525 8.27 61.93 5.15
C SER A 525 8.15 62.29 6.64
N ASP A 526 7.48 63.40 6.96
CA ASP A 526 7.23 63.86 8.34
C ASP A 526 6.44 62.87 9.23
N HIS A 527 5.81 61.86 8.63
CA HIS A 527 4.97 60.87 9.30
C HIS A 527 5.77 59.69 9.90
N THR A 528 6.60 59.96 10.90
CA THR A 528 7.44 58.96 11.60
C THR A 528 6.67 57.75 12.14
N ALA A 529 5.44 57.95 12.64
CA ALA A 529 4.60 56.87 13.15
C ALA A 529 4.16 55.87 12.05
N LEU A 530 3.88 56.36 10.83
CA LEU A 530 3.42 55.55 9.72
C LEU A 530 4.59 54.72 9.14
N THR A 531 5.79 55.31 9.06
CA THR A 531 7.01 54.59 8.69
C THR A 531 7.35 53.47 9.68
N ALA A 532 7.18 53.72 10.99
CA ALA A 532 7.38 52.71 12.03
C ALA A 532 6.35 51.57 11.96
N LEU A 533 5.08 51.88 11.68
CA LEU A 533 4.01 50.88 11.52
C LEU A 533 4.28 49.91 10.36
N PHE A 534 4.58 50.44 9.17
CA PHE A 534 4.94 49.59 8.02
C PHE A 534 6.30 48.90 8.20
N GLY A 535 7.22 49.49 8.98
CA GLY A 535 8.43 48.80 9.41
C GLY A 535 8.13 47.56 10.24
N LEU A 536 7.22 47.67 11.22
CA LEU A 536 6.78 46.54 12.05
C LEU A 536 6.12 45.44 11.22
N PHE A 537 5.22 45.79 10.30
CA PHE A 537 4.59 44.81 9.40
C PHE A 537 5.61 44.14 8.47
N SER A 538 6.63 44.88 8.02
CA SER A 538 7.72 44.31 7.21
C SER A 538 8.55 43.31 8.02
N TRP A 539 8.88 43.62 9.29
CA TRP A 539 9.56 42.67 10.18
C TRP A 539 8.74 41.41 10.46
N ILE A 540 7.42 41.54 10.66
CA ILE A 540 6.53 40.39 10.79
C ILE A 540 6.57 39.51 9.52
N GLY A 541 6.54 40.15 8.35
CA GLY A 541 6.66 39.44 7.06
C GLY A 541 8.02 38.75 6.88
N ILE A 542 9.13 39.38 7.29
CA ILE A 542 10.46 38.77 7.26
C ILE A 542 10.51 37.53 8.16
N VAL A 543 10.00 37.62 9.39
CA VAL A 543 9.93 36.48 10.31
C VAL A 543 9.10 35.34 9.71
N TYR A 544 7.97 35.64 9.08
CA TYR A 544 7.16 34.66 8.36
C TYR A 544 7.96 33.95 7.26
N LEU A 545 8.68 34.69 6.41
CA LEU A 545 9.51 34.13 5.35
C LEU A 545 10.64 33.26 5.90
N ILE A 546 11.30 33.68 6.99
CA ILE A 546 12.34 32.88 7.66
C ILE A 546 11.76 31.56 8.17
N VAL A 547 10.62 31.58 8.87
CA VAL A 547 9.99 30.36 9.39
C VAL A 547 9.60 29.42 8.24
N ARG A 548 9.00 29.95 7.17
CA ARG A 548 8.65 29.19 5.97
C ARG A 548 9.89 28.53 5.35
N GLU A 549 10.98 29.28 5.22
CA GLU A 549 12.20 28.78 4.59
C GLU A 549 12.94 27.76 5.46
N VAL A 550 12.95 27.94 6.78
CA VAL A 550 13.50 26.95 7.73
C VAL A 550 12.72 25.63 7.66
N ILE A 551 11.38 25.69 7.59
CA ILE A 551 10.55 24.50 7.39
C ILE A 551 10.92 23.84 6.06
N GLN A 552 10.99 24.58 4.96
CA GLN A 552 11.35 24.05 3.65
C GLN A 552 12.75 23.42 3.61
N PHE A 553 13.72 24.04 4.26
CA PHE A 553 15.09 23.55 4.38
C PHE A 553 15.18 22.25 5.20
N ALA A 554 14.49 22.20 6.34
CA ALA A 554 14.44 21.01 7.20
C ALA A 554 13.83 19.80 6.47
N MET A 555 12.87 20.04 5.58
CA MET A 555 12.18 18.98 4.84
C MET A 555 13.00 18.45 3.64
N SER A 556 13.77 19.30 2.95
CA SER A 556 14.52 18.87 1.74
C SER A 556 15.85 19.62 1.54
N PRO A 557 16.92 19.30 2.29
CA PRO A 557 18.14 20.11 2.31
C PRO A 557 18.98 20.05 1.02
N LEU A 558 19.07 18.89 0.36
CA LEU A 558 19.97 18.68 -0.79
C LEU A 558 19.46 19.34 -2.09
N LEU A 559 18.15 19.25 -2.35
CA LEU A 559 17.52 19.88 -3.52
C LEU A 559 17.39 21.40 -3.36
N HIS A 560 17.40 21.88 -2.13
CA HIS A 560 17.17 23.28 -1.81
C HIS A 560 18.25 24.21 -2.38
N PHE A 561 19.53 23.83 -2.26
CA PHE A 561 20.67 24.63 -2.71
C PHE A 561 20.78 24.77 -4.24
N TRP A 562 20.15 23.88 -5.00
CA TRP A 562 20.26 23.86 -6.46
C TRP A 562 19.10 24.58 -7.18
N SER A 563 18.05 24.98 -6.46
CA SER A 563 16.93 25.72 -7.06
C SER A 563 17.17 27.22 -7.05
N ILE A 564 17.15 27.85 -8.23
CA ILE A 564 17.28 29.31 -8.40
C ILE A 564 16.20 30.07 -7.62
N THR A 565 14.97 29.54 -7.53
CA THR A 565 13.88 30.19 -6.79
C THR A 565 14.18 30.30 -5.29
N ASN A 566 14.75 29.26 -4.69
CA ASN A 566 15.05 29.27 -3.26
C ASN A 566 16.22 30.22 -2.98
N LEU A 567 17.22 30.24 -3.88
CA LEU A 567 18.32 31.20 -3.79
C LEU A 567 17.81 32.66 -3.85
N MET A 568 16.85 32.95 -4.72
CA MET A 568 16.21 34.26 -4.80
C MET A 568 15.40 34.59 -3.54
N GLU A 569 14.66 33.62 -2.97
CA GLU A 569 13.94 33.80 -1.70
C GLU A 569 14.91 34.09 -0.53
N VAL A 570 16.03 33.37 -0.41
CA VAL A 570 17.07 33.64 0.60
C VAL A 570 17.70 35.02 0.39
N ALA A 571 18.05 35.37 -0.85
CA ALA A 571 18.59 36.68 -1.18
C ALA A 571 17.60 37.80 -0.81
N LEU A 572 16.30 37.58 -1.04
CA LEU A 572 15.25 38.51 -0.66
C LEU A 572 15.17 38.70 0.86
N ILE A 573 15.26 37.63 1.64
CA ILE A 573 15.26 37.71 3.12
C ILE A 573 16.45 38.56 3.58
N VAL A 574 17.65 38.28 3.08
CA VAL A 574 18.87 39.01 3.44
C VAL A 574 18.77 40.49 3.07
N LEU A 575 18.38 40.80 1.83
CA LEU A 575 18.25 42.19 1.36
C LEU A 575 17.15 42.96 2.11
N SER A 576 16.05 42.29 2.47
CA SER A 576 14.95 42.90 3.25
C SER A 576 15.39 43.22 4.67
N ILE A 577 16.16 42.34 5.33
CA ILE A 577 16.73 42.58 6.66
C ILE A 577 17.67 43.79 6.60
N LEU A 578 18.60 43.81 5.65
CA LEU A 578 19.56 44.91 5.53
C LEU A 578 18.89 46.25 5.22
N THR A 579 17.78 46.26 4.46
CA THR A 579 17.01 47.47 4.15
C THR A 579 16.23 47.98 5.37
N CYS A 580 15.68 47.07 6.19
CA CYS A 580 14.93 47.43 7.40
C CYS A 580 15.84 47.83 8.58
N MET A 581 17.06 47.28 8.65
CA MET A 581 18.02 47.66 9.69
C MET A 581 18.55 49.08 9.46
N GLU A 582 18.67 49.85 10.52
CA GLU A 582 19.42 51.11 10.53
C GLU A 582 20.92 50.81 10.68
N ALA A 583 21.51 50.26 9.61
CA ALA A 583 22.94 50.00 9.59
C ALA A 583 23.72 51.27 9.19
N SER A 584 24.90 51.46 9.78
CA SER A 584 25.80 52.61 9.63
C SER A 584 26.52 52.68 8.28
N TYR A 585 25.82 52.42 7.18
CA TYR A 585 26.34 52.50 5.82
C TYR A 585 26.13 53.89 5.22
N ASP A 586 26.89 54.21 4.16
CA ASP A 586 26.69 55.42 3.37
C ASP A 586 25.28 55.46 2.76
N LYS A 587 24.68 56.67 2.73
CA LYS A 587 23.32 56.89 2.22
C LYS A 587 23.13 56.37 0.78
N GLU A 588 24.17 56.44 -0.05
CA GLU A 588 24.13 55.93 -1.43
C GLU A 588 24.06 54.40 -1.50
N THR A 589 24.83 53.70 -0.66
CA THR A 589 24.76 52.23 -0.58
C THR A 589 23.40 51.75 -0.09
N GLN A 590 22.81 52.47 0.87
CA GLN A 590 21.45 52.18 1.34
C GLN A 590 20.39 52.35 0.23
N ARG A 591 20.51 53.39 -0.60
CA ARG A 591 19.62 53.61 -1.75
C ARG A 591 19.74 52.48 -2.77
N VAL A 592 20.96 52.08 -3.12
CA VAL A 592 21.20 50.98 -4.07
C VAL A 592 20.60 49.68 -3.55
N LEU A 593 20.80 49.37 -2.27
CA LEU A 593 20.27 48.17 -1.63
C LEU A 593 18.73 48.15 -1.62
N ALA A 594 18.12 49.29 -1.35
CA ALA A 594 16.67 49.47 -1.39
C ALA A 594 16.09 49.23 -2.79
N VAL A 595 16.75 49.75 -3.84
CA VAL A 595 16.34 49.51 -5.25
C VAL A 595 16.41 48.03 -5.60
N PHE A 596 17.49 47.35 -5.23
CA PHE A 596 17.60 45.89 -5.45
C PHE A 596 16.54 45.11 -4.67
N THR A 597 16.21 45.53 -3.45
CA THR A 597 15.15 44.92 -2.64
C THR A 597 13.80 45.09 -3.32
N ILE A 598 13.44 46.29 -3.78
CA ILE A 598 12.17 46.54 -4.49
C ILE A 598 12.09 45.72 -5.78
N LEU A 599 13.17 45.68 -6.57
CA LEU A 599 13.21 44.90 -7.81
C LEU A 599 13.02 43.41 -7.55
N LEU A 600 13.72 42.86 -6.56
CA LEU A 600 13.66 41.44 -6.22
C LEU A 600 12.30 41.06 -5.63
N VAL A 601 11.74 41.88 -4.71
CA VAL A 601 10.37 41.70 -4.18
C VAL A 601 9.36 41.68 -5.32
N SER A 602 9.48 42.58 -6.29
CA SER A 602 8.54 42.69 -7.41
C SER A 602 8.63 41.50 -8.35
N LEU A 603 9.85 41.00 -8.61
CA LEU A 603 10.07 39.81 -9.43
C LEU A 603 9.50 38.55 -8.76
N GLU A 604 9.78 38.35 -7.47
CA GLU A 604 9.23 37.23 -6.70
C GLU A 604 7.71 37.30 -6.59
N PHE A 605 7.14 38.49 -6.37
CA PHE A 605 5.70 38.68 -6.37
C PHE A 605 5.08 38.29 -7.72
N CYS A 606 5.70 38.67 -8.84
CA CYS A 606 5.28 38.23 -10.18
C CYS A 606 5.34 36.71 -10.34
N LEU A 607 6.40 36.05 -9.87
CA LEU A 607 6.53 34.59 -9.92
C LEU A 607 5.46 33.90 -9.06
N LEU A 608 5.16 34.45 -7.87
CA LEU A 608 4.10 33.97 -6.99
C LEU A 608 2.72 34.12 -7.62
N VAL A 609 2.43 35.27 -8.25
CA VAL A 609 1.18 35.48 -9.02
C VAL A 609 1.07 34.43 -10.14
N GLY A 610 2.18 34.12 -10.81
CA GLY A 610 2.23 33.09 -11.83
C GLY A 610 2.07 31.65 -11.32
N SER A 611 2.30 31.42 -10.02
CA SER A 611 2.02 30.15 -9.36
C SER A 611 0.54 29.99 -8.97
N LEU A 612 -0.27 31.06 -9.07
CA LEU A 612 -1.70 30.98 -8.81
C LEU A 612 -2.35 29.97 -9.79
N PRO A 613 -3.26 29.12 -9.32
CA PRO A 613 -3.91 28.06 -10.10
C PRO A 613 -4.93 28.58 -11.13
N VAL A 614 -4.84 29.86 -11.48
CA VAL A 614 -5.74 30.47 -12.46
C VAL A 614 -5.13 30.18 -13.82
N LEU A 615 -5.77 29.29 -14.57
CA LEU A 615 -5.24 28.74 -15.82
C LEU A 615 -4.74 29.83 -16.79
N SER A 616 -5.43 30.96 -16.89
CA SER A 616 -4.98 32.09 -17.72
C SER A 616 -3.67 32.71 -17.22
N ILE A 617 -3.56 32.98 -15.92
CA ILE A 617 -2.38 33.63 -15.33
C ILE A 617 -1.17 32.71 -15.33
N SER A 618 -1.35 31.43 -14.96
CA SER A 618 -0.26 30.45 -14.94
C SER A 618 0.31 30.18 -16.33
N THR A 619 -0.54 30.16 -17.37
CA THR A 619 -0.10 29.97 -18.76
C THR A 619 0.68 31.18 -19.27
N HIS A 620 0.25 32.40 -18.95
CA HIS A 620 1.01 33.62 -19.27
C HIS A 620 2.38 33.65 -18.58
N MET A 621 2.47 33.24 -17.31
CA MET A 621 3.76 33.15 -16.62
C MET A 621 4.67 32.07 -17.21
N LEU A 622 4.12 30.90 -17.53
CA LEU A 622 4.89 29.81 -18.14
C LEU A 622 5.48 30.25 -19.49
N MET A 623 4.68 30.96 -20.30
CA MET A 623 5.14 31.57 -21.55
C MET A 623 6.26 32.58 -21.29
N LEU A 624 6.10 33.51 -20.34
CA LEU A 624 7.13 34.50 -20.01
C LEU A 624 8.45 33.84 -19.63
N ARG A 625 8.45 32.88 -18.69
CA ARG A 625 9.66 32.18 -18.24
C ARG A 625 10.35 31.44 -19.38
N ALA A 626 9.58 30.76 -20.22
CA ALA A 626 10.13 30.02 -21.34
C ALA A 626 10.68 30.92 -22.44
N VAL A 627 9.98 32.01 -22.77
CA VAL A 627 10.46 33.04 -23.70
C VAL A 627 11.73 33.68 -23.18
N SER A 628 11.80 34.07 -21.90
CA SER A 628 13.02 34.59 -21.30
C SER A 628 14.17 33.58 -21.35
N SER A 629 13.91 32.30 -21.08
CA SER A 629 14.94 31.25 -21.17
C SER A 629 15.42 31.03 -22.60
N SER A 630 14.51 30.97 -23.57
CA SER A 630 14.83 30.82 -24.99
C SER A 630 15.60 32.02 -25.51
N PHE A 631 15.15 33.23 -25.17
CA PHE A 631 15.85 34.46 -25.48
C PHE A 631 17.26 34.47 -24.88
N ILE A 632 17.45 34.14 -23.61
CA ILE A 632 18.79 34.10 -22.98
C ILE A 632 19.69 33.05 -23.66
N LYS A 633 19.16 31.86 -23.99
CA LYS A 633 19.94 30.81 -24.67
C LYS A 633 20.36 31.24 -26.09
N SER A 634 19.43 31.76 -26.87
CA SER A 634 19.70 32.25 -28.22
C SER A 634 20.61 33.48 -28.18
N PHE A 635 20.35 34.43 -27.29
CA PHE A 635 21.19 35.62 -27.09
C PHE A 635 22.61 35.25 -26.65
N ALA A 636 22.79 34.27 -25.77
CA ALA A 636 24.11 33.79 -25.36
C ALA A 636 24.93 33.27 -26.55
N LEU A 637 24.30 32.52 -27.47
CA LEU A 637 24.95 32.06 -28.71
C LEU A 637 25.38 33.24 -29.60
N TYR A 638 24.52 34.24 -29.75
CA TYR A 638 24.79 35.40 -30.62
C TYR A 638 25.57 36.54 -29.94
N SER A 639 25.79 36.46 -28.63
CA SER A 639 26.57 37.44 -27.86
C SER A 639 28.00 37.59 -28.39
N ILE A 640 28.54 36.57 -29.06
CA ILE A 640 29.85 36.62 -29.74
C ILE A 640 29.90 37.72 -30.81
N PHE A 641 28.80 37.94 -31.54
CA PHE A 641 28.71 39.02 -32.52
C PHE A 641 28.61 40.38 -31.82
N VAL A 642 27.81 40.48 -30.74
CA VAL A 642 27.71 41.70 -29.92
C VAL A 642 29.08 42.10 -29.38
N LEU A 643 29.84 41.15 -28.84
CA LEU A 643 31.20 41.37 -28.32
C LEU A 643 32.17 41.77 -29.44
N THR A 644 32.09 41.13 -30.60
CA THR A 644 32.97 41.41 -31.74
C THR A 644 32.74 42.83 -32.29
N PHE A 645 31.49 43.22 -32.53
CA PHE A 645 31.17 44.58 -32.98
C PHE A 645 31.46 45.63 -31.91
N SER A 646 31.24 45.30 -30.63
CA SER A 646 31.62 46.19 -29.52
C SER A 646 33.12 46.45 -29.49
N LEU A 647 33.96 45.42 -29.67
CA LEU A 647 35.41 45.59 -29.79
C LEU A 647 35.81 46.36 -31.06
N CYS A 648 35.13 46.11 -32.19
CA CYS A 648 35.34 46.90 -33.41
C CYS A 648 35.03 48.39 -33.19
N PHE A 649 33.93 48.72 -32.52
CA PHE A 649 33.58 50.10 -32.20
C PHE A 649 34.52 50.73 -31.18
N TYR A 650 34.98 49.97 -30.19
CA TYR A 650 36.03 50.42 -29.27
C TYR A 650 37.32 50.78 -30.00
N ILE A 651 37.80 49.93 -30.92
CA ILE A 651 39.02 50.19 -31.68
C ILE A 651 38.85 51.38 -32.65
N LEU A 652 37.68 51.48 -33.29
CA LEU A 652 37.45 52.44 -34.36
C LEU A 652 37.08 53.84 -33.86
N PHE A 653 36.27 53.91 -32.80
CA PHE A 653 35.71 55.14 -32.23
C PHE A 653 36.25 55.48 -30.84
N GLY A 654 36.99 54.58 -30.18
CA GLY A 654 37.60 54.80 -28.85
C GLY A 654 38.93 55.53 -28.87
N LYS A 655 39.18 56.40 -29.86
CA LYS A 655 40.41 57.21 -29.91
C LYS A 655 40.48 58.10 -28.66
N PRO A 656 41.56 58.05 -27.86
CA PRO A 656 41.74 59.02 -26.78
C PRO A 656 41.86 60.42 -27.41
N GLN A 657 41.15 61.40 -26.87
CA GLN A 657 41.40 62.80 -27.24
C GLN A 657 42.86 63.11 -26.89
N VAL A 658 43.70 63.22 -27.90
CA VAL A 658 45.04 63.77 -27.74
C VAL A 658 44.83 65.27 -27.63
N ASP A 659 44.92 65.79 -26.41
CA ASP A 659 45.04 67.22 -26.14
C ASP A 659 46.21 67.75 -26.97
N THR A 660 45.89 68.33 -28.11
CA THR A 660 46.88 69.02 -28.93
C THR A 660 47.09 70.35 -28.24
N LYS A 661 48.15 70.44 -27.43
CA LYS A 661 48.72 71.71 -27.02
C LYS A 661 49.07 72.49 -28.28
N ASP A 662 48.24 73.46 -28.67
CA ASP A 662 48.71 74.71 -29.26
C ASP A 662 47.64 75.83 -29.20
N SER A 663 47.98 76.84 -28.41
CA SER A 663 47.63 78.27 -28.49
C SER A 663 46.19 78.72 -28.73
N THR A 664 45.46 79.06 -27.65
CA THR A 664 45.03 80.45 -27.27
C THR A 664 44.08 80.39 -26.06
N PRO A 665 44.13 81.33 -25.10
CA PRO A 665 43.22 81.33 -23.96
C PRO A 665 41.93 82.10 -24.31
N GLU A 666 40.82 81.40 -24.49
CA GLU A 666 39.47 81.99 -24.43
C GLU A 666 38.64 81.33 -23.32
N PRO A 667 37.70 82.07 -22.70
CA PRO A 667 37.29 81.81 -21.33
C PRO A 667 36.33 80.63 -21.22
N ALA A 668 36.42 79.98 -20.06
CA ALA A 668 35.57 78.90 -19.60
C ALA A 668 34.09 79.11 -19.96
N LYS A 669 33.58 78.23 -20.82
CA LYS A 669 32.16 77.88 -20.79
C LYS A 669 32.02 76.67 -19.88
N GLU A 670 31.60 76.93 -18.65
CA GLU A 670 30.90 75.96 -17.82
C GLU A 670 29.74 75.39 -18.65
N GLY A 671 29.81 74.11 -18.95
CA GLY A 671 28.90 73.48 -19.89
C GLY A 671 29.03 71.97 -19.91
N LYS A 672 28.57 71.36 -18.81
CA LYS A 672 27.99 70.01 -18.72
C LYS A 672 28.86 68.82 -19.13
N ASP A 673 29.12 67.96 -18.15
CA ASP A 673 29.62 66.58 -18.22
C ASP A 673 28.69 65.61 -19.00
N ASP A 674 28.06 66.06 -20.09
CA ASP A 674 27.06 65.29 -20.85
C ASP A 674 27.72 64.38 -21.92
N GLY A 675 29.06 64.37 -22.04
CA GLY A 675 29.78 63.77 -23.19
C GLY A 675 30.54 62.46 -22.93
N HIS A 676 30.69 61.98 -21.69
CA HIS A 676 31.56 60.83 -21.42
C HIS A 676 30.94 59.50 -21.92
N PHE A 677 29.62 59.32 -21.78
CA PHE A 677 28.91 58.13 -22.28
C PHE A 677 28.84 58.06 -23.82
N ASN A 678 29.13 59.18 -24.50
CA ASN A 678 29.11 59.24 -25.95
C ASN A 678 30.37 58.69 -26.62
N THR A 679 31.44 58.48 -25.84
CA THR A 679 32.73 58.06 -26.36
C THR A 679 32.90 56.55 -26.18
N PHE A 680 33.32 55.84 -27.23
CA PHE A 680 33.60 54.39 -27.17
C PHE A 680 34.95 54.09 -26.49
N SER A 681 35.35 54.89 -25.50
CA SER A 681 36.68 54.93 -24.89
C SER A 681 36.91 53.90 -23.80
N VAL A 682 35.84 53.37 -23.19
CA VAL A 682 35.93 52.31 -22.17
C VAL A 682 35.28 51.03 -22.71
N PRO A 683 35.92 49.85 -22.60
CA PRO A 683 35.36 48.60 -23.14
C PRO A 683 33.96 48.25 -22.62
N ILE A 684 33.69 48.52 -21.34
CA ILE A 684 32.38 48.25 -20.71
C ILE A 684 31.32 49.23 -21.22
N GLU A 685 31.64 50.51 -21.38
CA GLU A 685 30.72 51.52 -21.94
C GLU A 685 30.42 51.24 -23.41
N ALA A 686 31.44 50.87 -24.19
CA ALA A 686 31.28 50.44 -25.58
C ALA A 686 30.39 49.19 -25.71
N LEU A 687 30.51 48.24 -24.79
CA LEU A 687 29.63 47.06 -24.72
C LEU A 687 28.17 47.47 -24.44
N ILE A 688 27.94 48.27 -23.40
CA ILE A 688 26.60 48.74 -23.03
C ILE A 688 25.97 49.52 -24.19
N LYS A 689 26.72 50.43 -24.82
CA LYS A 689 26.26 51.20 -25.98
C LYS A 689 25.94 50.30 -27.17
N THR A 690 26.75 49.28 -27.43
CA THR A 690 26.47 48.29 -28.50
C THR A 690 25.19 47.48 -28.21
N ILE A 691 24.94 47.13 -26.95
CA ILE A 691 23.70 46.45 -26.52
C ILE A 691 22.49 47.38 -26.67
N VAL A 692 22.61 48.66 -26.31
CA VAL A 692 21.54 49.65 -26.54
C VAL A 692 21.27 49.80 -28.05
N MET A 693 22.31 49.90 -28.87
CA MET A 693 22.19 49.97 -30.34
C MET A 693 21.58 48.70 -30.97
N LEU A 694 21.74 47.53 -30.34
CA LEU A 694 21.06 46.29 -30.76
C LEU A 694 19.53 46.41 -30.66
N THR A 695 19.02 47.14 -29.66
CA THR A 695 17.58 47.31 -29.45
C THR A 695 16.92 48.24 -30.48
N GLY A 696 17.71 48.86 -31.36
CA GLY A 696 17.25 49.77 -32.42
C GLY A 696 17.28 51.25 -32.04
N GLU A 697 17.72 51.59 -30.82
CA GLU A 697 17.99 52.97 -30.42
C GLU A 697 19.35 53.41 -31.00
N PHE A 698 19.30 54.18 -32.08
CA PHE A 698 20.48 54.75 -32.72
C PHE A 698 20.63 56.21 -32.35
N ASP A 699 21.61 56.55 -31.52
CA ASP A 699 22.07 57.92 -31.39
C ASP A 699 23.14 58.21 -32.46
N ALA A 700 22.68 58.28 -33.71
CA ALA A 700 23.55 58.48 -34.88
C ALA A 700 24.11 59.91 -34.97
N GLY A 701 23.61 60.85 -34.15
CA GLY A 701 24.05 62.25 -34.13
C GLY A 701 25.48 62.42 -33.57
N ASP A 702 25.91 61.49 -32.70
CA ASP A 702 27.15 61.62 -31.94
C ASP A 702 28.31 60.75 -32.45
N ILE A 703 28.08 59.90 -33.46
CA ILE A 703 29.12 59.05 -34.05
C ILE A 703 29.81 59.80 -35.19
N LYS A 704 31.07 60.22 -34.99
CA LYS A 704 31.88 60.87 -36.03
C LYS A 704 32.41 59.84 -37.02
N PHE A 705 31.87 59.84 -38.24
CA PHE A 705 32.27 58.94 -39.32
C PHE A 705 33.33 59.58 -40.23
N ASP A 706 34.60 59.37 -39.90
CA ASP A 706 35.73 60.01 -40.59
C ASP A 706 36.17 59.28 -41.89
N SER A 707 35.75 58.03 -42.09
CA SER A 707 36.27 57.16 -43.18
C SER A 707 35.20 56.26 -43.78
N VAL A 708 35.32 55.91 -45.07
CA VAL A 708 34.44 54.96 -45.76
C VAL A 708 34.35 53.61 -45.03
N TYR A 709 35.44 53.16 -44.40
CA TYR A 709 35.44 51.92 -43.61
C TYR A 709 34.56 52.01 -42.36
N THR A 710 34.43 53.20 -41.75
CA THR A 710 33.57 53.42 -40.58
C THR A 710 32.09 53.32 -40.92
N TYR A 711 31.70 53.85 -42.08
CA TYR A 711 30.35 53.70 -42.63
C TYR A 711 30.04 52.24 -42.98
N LEU A 712 30.99 51.52 -43.59
CA LEU A 712 30.79 50.13 -44.01
C LEU A 712 30.64 49.19 -42.81
N ILE A 713 31.48 49.31 -41.78
CA ILE A 713 31.38 48.51 -40.55
C ILE A 713 30.07 48.82 -39.81
N PHE A 714 29.68 50.09 -39.74
CA PHE A 714 28.41 50.49 -39.13
C PHE A 714 27.19 49.96 -39.89
N LEU A 715 27.19 50.02 -41.22
CA LEU A 715 26.10 49.48 -42.04
C LEU A 715 26.01 47.94 -41.90
N LEU A 716 27.15 47.27 -41.83
CA LEU A 716 27.23 45.83 -41.60
C LEU A 716 26.68 45.48 -40.20
N PHE A 717 26.97 46.28 -39.18
CA PHE A 717 26.37 46.16 -37.86
C PHE A 717 24.84 46.32 -37.92
N VAL A 718 24.31 47.37 -38.55
CA VAL A 718 22.86 47.60 -38.66
C VAL A 718 22.16 46.42 -39.35
N PHE A 719 22.75 45.91 -40.43
CA PHE A 719 22.22 44.77 -41.15
C PHE A 719 22.20 43.49 -40.29
N PHE A 720 23.36 43.07 -39.76
CA PHE A 720 23.44 41.80 -39.04
C PHE A 720 22.83 41.85 -37.64
N MET A 721 23.05 42.93 -36.90
CA MET A 721 22.66 43.02 -35.49
C MET A 721 21.24 43.52 -35.33
N THR A 722 20.85 44.57 -36.05
CA THR A 722 19.54 45.20 -35.85
C THR A 722 18.47 44.61 -36.77
N ILE A 723 18.77 44.35 -38.04
CA ILE A 723 17.79 43.82 -38.99
C ILE A 723 17.67 42.29 -38.90
N VAL A 724 18.80 41.57 -38.90
CA VAL A 724 18.78 40.10 -38.90
C VAL A 724 18.63 39.54 -37.49
N LEU A 725 19.56 39.85 -36.58
CA LEU A 725 19.61 39.21 -35.27
C LEU A 725 18.43 39.57 -34.37
N PHE A 726 18.08 40.85 -34.24
CA PHE A 726 16.95 41.26 -33.39
C PHE A 726 15.61 40.67 -33.87
N ASN A 727 15.36 40.68 -35.19
CA ASN A 727 14.15 40.08 -35.75
C ASN A 727 14.15 38.55 -35.66
N LEU A 728 15.30 37.90 -35.77
CA LEU A 728 15.42 36.46 -35.55
C LEU A 728 15.11 36.08 -34.09
N LEU A 729 15.66 36.83 -33.11
CA LEU A 729 15.38 36.62 -31.69
C LEU A 729 13.89 36.79 -31.37
N ASN A 730 13.26 37.81 -31.92
CA ASN A 730 11.81 38.01 -31.79
C ASN A 730 11.01 36.88 -32.48
N GLY A 731 11.43 36.44 -33.66
CA GLY A 731 10.80 35.33 -34.39
C GLY A 731 10.86 34.00 -33.64
N LEU A 732 12.02 33.66 -33.04
CA LEU A 732 12.19 32.48 -32.20
C LEU A 732 11.31 32.54 -30.96
N ALA A 733 11.28 33.69 -30.27
CA ALA A 733 10.42 33.89 -29.11
C ALA A 733 8.93 33.68 -29.45
N VAL A 734 8.45 34.22 -30.57
CA VAL A 734 7.05 34.05 -30.98
C VAL A 734 6.73 32.60 -31.33
N SER A 735 7.60 31.90 -32.07
CA SER A 735 7.42 30.48 -32.38
C SER A 735 7.30 29.63 -31.11
N ASP A 736 8.16 29.89 -30.12
CA ASP A 736 8.14 29.18 -28.84
C ASP A 736 6.85 29.45 -28.06
N THR A 737 6.34 30.69 -28.05
CA THR A 737 5.06 31.00 -27.37
C THR A 737 3.88 30.20 -27.93
N GLN A 738 3.84 29.99 -29.25
CA GLN A 738 2.74 29.26 -29.88
C GLN A 738 2.77 27.77 -29.53
N ALA A 739 3.95 27.14 -29.60
CA ALA A 739 4.14 25.74 -29.22
C ALA A 739 3.82 25.50 -27.73
N ILE A 740 4.26 26.42 -26.86
CA ILE A 740 3.99 26.35 -25.42
C ILE A 740 2.50 26.54 -25.15
N LYS A 741 1.83 27.49 -25.82
CA LYS A 741 0.39 27.72 -25.66
C LYS A 741 -0.42 26.46 -25.99
N ALA A 742 -0.04 25.73 -27.06
CA ALA A 742 -0.68 24.48 -27.42
C ALA A 742 -0.55 23.39 -26.34
N GLN A 743 0.55 23.40 -25.58
CA GLN A 743 0.81 22.44 -24.49
C GLN A 743 0.54 23.02 -23.09
N ALA A 744 0.11 24.28 -22.98
CA ALA A 744 0.12 25.01 -21.72
C ALA A 744 -0.87 24.44 -20.71
N GLU A 745 -1.94 23.83 -21.19
CA GLU A 745 -2.95 23.17 -20.37
C GLU A 745 -2.43 21.87 -19.76
N LEU A 746 -1.79 21.04 -20.57
CA LEU A 746 -1.14 19.81 -20.12
C LEU A 746 -0.02 20.16 -19.14
N ASN A 747 0.83 21.13 -19.49
CA ASN A 747 1.90 21.61 -18.62
C ASN A 747 1.34 22.22 -17.32
N GLY A 748 0.21 22.92 -17.38
CA GLY A 748 -0.49 23.42 -16.20
C GLY A 748 -0.97 22.29 -15.29
N ALA A 749 -1.53 21.22 -15.85
CA ALA A 749 -1.93 20.03 -15.10
C ALA A 749 -0.72 19.30 -14.48
N ILE A 750 0.41 19.19 -15.22
CA ILE A 750 1.66 18.61 -14.71
C ILE A 750 2.22 19.44 -13.54
N VAL A 751 2.33 20.76 -13.71
CA VAL A 751 2.85 21.66 -12.66
C VAL A 751 1.97 21.58 -11.42
N ARG A 752 0.64 21.59 -11.59
CA ARG A 752 -0.31 21.45 -10.48
C ARG A 752 -0.17 20.10 -9.78
N THR A 753 -0.02 19.02 -10.55
CA THR A 753 0.21 17.67 -10.02
C THR A 753 1.49 17.63 -9.19
N ASN A 754 2.61 18.11 -9.74
CA ASN A 754 3.89 18.13 -9.05
C ASN A 754 3.86 18.98 -7.77
N LEU A 755 3.17 20.12 -7.82
CA LEU A 755 2.97 20.98 -6.65
C LEU A 755 2.17 20.25 -5.58
N LEU A 756 1.03 19.65 -5.93
CA LEU A 756 0.19 18.89 -5.01
C LEU A 756 0.94 17.69 -4.40
N THR A 757 1.69 16.94 -5.21
CA THR A 757 2.53 15.84 -4.76
C THR A 757 3.61 16.30 -3.78
N ARG A 758 4.26 17.44 -4.04
CA ARG A 758 5.27 18.00 -3.14
C ARG A 758 4.68 18.38 -1.79
N TYR A 759 3.50 19.02 -1.78
CA TYR A 759 2.79 19.33 -0.55
C TYR A 759 2.39 18.05 0.20
N GLU A 760 1.91 17.01 -0.50
CA GLU A 760 1.56 15.74 0.12
C GLU A 760 2.78 15.04 0.74
N GLN A 761 3.89 14.93 0.01
CA GLN A 761 5.14 14.35 0.51
C GLN A 761 5.68 15.06 1.76
N VAL A 762 5.62 16.40 1.77
CA VAL A 762 6.02 17.22 2.92
C VAL A 762 5.13 16.94 4.13
N LEU A 763 3.84 16.79 3.93
CA LEU A 763 2.86 16.59 5.00
C LEU A 763 2.77 15.13 5.47
N THR A 764 3.11 14.14 4.63
CA THR A 764 3.14 12.71 5.00
C THR A 764 4.46 12.26 5.65
N GLY A 765 5.50 13.10 5.61
CA GLY A 765 6.78 12.86 6.31
C GLY A 765 7.60 11.71 5.70
N ARG A 766 7.36 11.40 4.41
CA ARG A 766 7.84 10.20 3.71
C ARG A 766 9.35 10.03 3.68
N ASP A 767 10.12 11.12 3.71
CA ASP A 767 11.57 11.08 3.58
C ASP A 767 12.32 10.79 4.89
N GLY A 768 11.66 10.37 5.97
CA GLY A 768 12.32 9.89 7.20
C GLY A 768 13.05 10.95 8.04
N HIS A 769 13.41 12.10 7.44
CA HIS A 769 14.12 13.20 8.08
C HIS A 769 13.18 14.18 8.80
N ALA A 770 11.87 14.10 8.54
CA ALA A 770 10.85 15.03 9.03
C ALA A 770 9.90 14.45 10.09
N GLY A 771 10.12 13.20 10.51
CA GLY A 771 9.21 12.47 11.42
C GLY A 771 8.97 13.17 12.77
N PHE A 772 9.91 14.02 13.21
CA PHE A 772 9.81 14.74 14.47
C PHE A 772 8.75 15.87 14.46
N ILE A 773 8.61 16.61 13.35
CA ILE A 773 7.65 17.74 13.25
C ILE A 773 6.23 17.20 12.97
N VAL A 774 6.14 16.24 12.05
CA VAL A 774 4.88 15.60 11.63
C VAL A 774 4.32 14.65 12.71
N GLY A 775 5.17 14.20 13.65
CA GLY A 775 4.78 13.35 14.78
C GLY A 775 3.97 14.06 15.88
N SER A 776 3.87 15.40 15.85
CA SER A 776 3.04 16.13 16.81
C SER A 776 1.54 15.97 16.49
N GLU A 777 0.78 15.45 17.46
CA GLU A 777 -0.68 15.24 17.40
C GLU A 777 -1.49 16.39 16.76
N PRO A 778 -1.30 17.67 17.14
CA PRO A 778 -2.09 18.77 16.58
C PRO A 778 -1.79 19.01 15.09
N PHE A 779 -0.52 18.95 14.69
CA PHE A 779 -0.13 19.14 13.29
C PHE A 779 -0.63 17.98 12.42
N ARG A 780 -0.50 16.74 12.91
CA ARG A 780 -0.99 15.54 12.23
C ARG A 780 -2.51 15.57 12.00
N SER A 781 -3.29 15.99 13.00
CA SER A 781 -4.75 16.09 12.89
C SER A 781 -5.18 17.15 11.87
N ILE A 782 -4.48 18.29 11.83
CA ILE A 782 -4.72 19.36 10.85
C ILE A 782 -4.37 18.86 9.44
N CYS A 783 -3.23 18.20 9.26
CA CYS A 783 -2.81 17.61 7.99
C CYS A 783 -3.81 16.56 7.49
N GLN A 784 -4.27 15.65 8.36
CA GLN A 784 -5.27 14.62 8.02
C GLN A 784 -6.62 15.22 7.57
N ARG A 785 -7.05 16.33 8.18
CA ARG A 785 -8.30 17.01 7.81
C ARG A 785 -8.19 17.80 6.51
N LEU A 786 -7.02 18.34 6.20
CA LEU A 786 -6.78 19.14 5.00
C LEU A 786 -6.44 18.28 3.77
N MET A 787 -5.85 17.10 3.96
CA MET A 787 -5.19 16.35 2.88
C MET A 787 -5.95 15.12 2.36
N ASN A 788 -6.47 14.27 3.24
CA ASN A 788 -7.07 13.01 2.82
C ASN A 788 -8.49 13.23 2.26
N ILE A 789 -8.67 12.95 0.97
CA ILE A 789 -10.01 12.89 0.37
C ILE A 789 -10.77 11.70 0.96
N TYR A 790 -10.08 10.57 1.15
CA TYR A 790 -10.62 9.37 1.78
C TYR A 790 -9.86 9.02 3.07
N PRO A 791 -10.53 8.60 4.17
CA PRO A 791 -11.96 8.36 4.33
C PRO A 791 -12.77 9.59 4.79
N ASN A 792 -12.10 10.71 5.10
CA ASN A 792 -12.69 11.82 5.86
C ASN A 792 -13.74 12.64 5.09
N TYR A 793 -13.67 12.69 3.75
CA TYR A 793 -14.51 13.57 2.93
C TYR A 793 -15.35 12.82 1.89
N LEU A 794 -14.82 11.74 1.31
CA LEU A 794 -15.44 10.94 0.26
C LEU A 794 -15.58 9.48 0.69
N SER A 795 -16.52 9.20 1.60
CA SER A 795 -16.76 7.86 2.15
C SER A 795 -17.01 6.78 1.06
N LEU A 796 -17.72 7.14 -0.01
CA LEU A 796 -18.07 6.23 -1.11
C LEU A 796 -17.12 6.32 -2.32
N ARG A 797 -16.00 7.06 -2.22
CA ARG A 797 -14.99 7.22 -3.31
C ARG A 797 -15.57 7.63 -4.68
N GLN A 798 -16.70 8.32 -4.70
CA GLN A 798 -17.37 8.74 -5.93
C GLN A 798 -17.99 10.14 -5.77
N ILE A 799 -18.05 10.93 -6.84
CA ILE A 799 -18.76 12.20 -6.89
C ILE A 799 -19.84 12.18 -7.96
N SER A 800 -20.87 13.01 -7.78
CA SER A 800 -21.86 13.30 -8.81
C SER A 800 -21.75 14.76 -9.26
N VAL A 801 -21.84 15.01 -10.56
CA VAL A 801 -21.79 16.35 -11.15
C VAL A 801 -23.09 16.62 -11.89
N LEU A 802 -23.71 17.77 -11.63
CA LEU A 802 -24.92 18.25 -12.30
C LEU A 802 -24.55 19.22 -13.45
N PRO A 803 -24.42 18.77 -14.70
CA PRO A 803 -24.09 19.64 -15.83
C PRO A 803 -25.16 20.71 -16.09
N ASN A 804 -26.43 20.36 -15.96
CA ASN A 804 -27.56 21.26 -16.27
C ASN A 804 -27.86 22.28 -15.16
N ASP A 805 -27.25 22.13 -13.97
CA ASP A 805 -27.39 23.05 -12.84
C ASP A 805 -26.04 23.73 -12.53
N GLY A 806 -25.39 24.26 -13.57
CA GLY A 806 -24.17 25.05 -13.44
C GLY A 806 -22.94 24.24 -12.99
N ASN A 807 -22.85 22.95 -13.38
CA ASN A 807 -21.72 22.06 -13.07
C ASN A 807 -21.47 21.88 -11.56
N LYS A 808 -22.52 21.90 -10.73
CA LYS A 808 -22.39 21.71 -9.28
C LYS A 808 -21.94 20.28 -8.95
N VAL A 809 -21.04 20.17 -7.98
CA VAL A 809 -20.53 18.89 -7.48
C VAL A 809 -21.28 18.47 -6.22
N LEU A 810 -21.76 17.24 -6.20
CA LEU A 810 -22.44 16.58 -5.09
C LEU A 810 -21.57 15.43 -4.54
N ILE A 811 -21.53 15.32 -3.21
CA ILE A 811 -20.83 14.25 -2.49
C ILE A 811 -21.87 13.34 -1.85
N PRO A 812 -21.81 12.02 -2.09
CA PRO A 812 -22.70 11.06 -1.45
C PRO A 812 -22.27 10.78 0.00
N MET A 813 -23.25 10.76 0.90
CA MET A 813 -23.07 10.52 2.33
C MET A 813 -23.41 9.05 2.67
N SER A 814 -22.62 8.43 3.54
CA SER A 814 -22.79 7.02 3.92
C SER A 814 -23.96 6.77 4.89
N ASN A 815 -24.47 7.80 5.58
CA ASN A 815 -25.55 7.67 6.57
C ASN A 815 -26.62 8.76 6.38
N GLY A 816 -27.64 8.46 5.57
CA GLY A 816 -28.89 9.24 5.58
C GLY A 816 -29.84 8.67 6.62
N PHE A 817 -30.03 9.37 7.74
CA PHE A 817 -31.13 9.08 8.67
C PHE A 817 -32.15 10.21 8.54
N GLU A 818 -33.35 9.92 8.05
CA GLU A 818 -34.49 10.83 8.19
C GLU A 818 -35.14 10.64 9.57
N LEU A 819 -35.36 11.76 10.26
CA LEU A 819 -36.12 11.79 11.51
C LEU A 819 -37.60 12.02 11.17
N GLN A 820 -38.40 10.96 11.08
CA GLN A 820 -39.87 11.11 11.00
C GLN A 820 -40.46 11.25 12.41
N PRO A 821 -41.31 12.27 12.67
CA PRO A 821 -42.06 12.34 13.91
C PRO A 821 -43.12 11.23 13.94
N LEU A 822 -43.05 10.37 14.96
CA LEU A 822 -44.08 9.37 15.24
C LEU A 822 -45.43 10.09 15.41
N HIS A 823 -46.40 9.73 14.58
CA HIS A 823 -47.76 10.22 14.72
C HIS A 823 -48.33 9.77 16.07
N GLY A 824 -48.48 10.72 16.99
CA GLY A 824 -49.18 10.53 18.25
C GLY A 824 -48.29 10.28 19.47
N LYS A 825 -47.99 11.40 20.14
CA LYS A 825 -47.53 11.58 21.54
C LYS A 825 -46.02 11.79 21.78
N SER A 826 -45.74 13.01 22.27
CA SER A 826 -44.50 13.61 22.80
C SER A 826 -43.45 14.11 21.77
N PRO A 827 -42.92 15.35 21.93
CA PRO A 827 -42.04 16.00 20.94
C PRO A 827 -40.56 15.55 21.01
N THR A 828 -40.26 14.36 21.56
CA THR A 828 -38.87 13.91 21.80
C THR A 828 -38.61 12.45 21.47
N SER A 829 -39.46 11.79 20.68
CA SER A 829 -39.21 10.43 20.18
C SER A 829 -39.14 10.43 18.65
N PHE A 830 -37.93 10.25 18.12
CA PHE A 830 -37.69 10.04 16.69
C PHE A 830 -37.25 8.60 16.47
N GLN A 831 -37.85 7.93 15.49
CA GLN A 831 -37.44 6.59 15.07
C GLN A 831 -36.49 6.71 13.87
N GLN A 832 -35.29 6.15 13.98
CA GLN A 832 -34.32 6.07 12.89
C GLN A 832 -34.70 4.89 11.99
N LEU A 833 -35.10 5.17 10.75
CA LEU A 833 -35.23 4.17 9.69
C LEU A 833 -34.12 4.41 8.66
N PRO A 834 -33.37 3.37 8.25
CA PRO A 834 -32.39 3.49 7.18
C PRO A 834 -33.12 3.77 5.86
N THR A 835 -32.94 4.96 5.30
CA THR A 835 -33.43 5.27 3.94
C THR A 835 -32.55 4.55 2.92
N SER A 836 -33.16 3.84 1.97
CA SER A 836 -32.49 3.19 0.83
C SER A 836 -31.91 4.18 -0.20
N ALA A 837 -32.14 5.48 -0.03
CA ALA A 837 -31.60 6.53 -0.88
C ALA A 837 -30.30 7.10 -0.29
N THR A 838 -29.20 7.02 -1.04
CA THR A 838 -27.95 7.71 -0.72
C THR A 838 -28.18 9.21 -0.70
N GLN A 839 -28.23 9.81 0.50
CA GLN A 839 -28.32 11.27 0.63
C GLN A 839 -27.05 11.92 0.05
N LYS A 840 -27.22 12.91 -0.83
CA LYS A 840 -26.12 13.65 -1.45
C LYS A 840 -26.08 15.08 -0.93
N LYS A 841 -24.89 15.59 -0.66
CA LYS A 841 -24.66 16.95 -0.16
C LYS A 841 -23.89 17.76 -1.20
N LEU A 842 -24.22 19.04 -1.35
CA LEU A 842 -23.42 19.97 -2.17
C LEU A 842 -21.99 20.05 -1.62
N LEU A 843 -21.00 20.21 -2.51
CA LEU A 843 -19.60 20.39 -2.15
C LEU A 843 -19.45 21.49 -1.08
N ASP A 844 -18.92 21.12 0.08
CA ASP A 844 -18.70 22.05 1.18
C ASP A 844 -17.61 23.07 0.82
N PRO A 845 -17.70 24.33 1.29
CA PRO A 845 -16.58 25.27 1.19
C PRO A 845 -15.36 24.73 1.94
N PRO A 846 -14.14 25.09 1.52
CA PRO A 846 -12.92 24.41 1.98
C PRO A 846 -12.65 24.57 3.48
N LEU A 847 -13.09 25.67 4.11
CA LEU A 847 -13.07 25.90 5.57
C LEU A 847 -14.37 26.59 6.02
N LYS A 848 -14.97 26.14 7.13
CA LYS A 848 -16.16 26.78 7.73
C LYS A 848 -15.86 28.13 8.40
N LEU A 849 -14.61 28.35 8.81
CA LEU A 849 -14.19 29.51 9.62
C LEU A 849 -13.77 30.74 8.79
N LEU A 850 -13.38 30.54 7.53
CA LEU A 850 -12.99 31.59 6.60
C LEU A 850 -13.78 31.35 5.31
N PRO A 851 -14.69 32.26 4.90
CA PRO A 851 -15.34 32.13 3.61
C PRO A 851 -14.26 32.03 2.53
N CYS A 852 -14.41 31.04 1.64
CA CYS A 852 -13.59 30.84 0.44
C CYS A 852 -13.29 32.22 -0.17
N CYS A 853 -12.03 32.66 -0.31
CA CYS A 853 -11.75 33.96 -0.98
C CYS A 853 -12.33 33.98 -2.40
N CYS A 854 -12.49 32.81 -3.03
CA CYS A 854 -13.20 32.66 -4.31
C CYS A 854 -14.73 32.85 -4.20
N SER A 855 -15.36 32.69 -3.02
CA SER A 855 -16.78 33.07 -2.84
C SER A 855 -16.99 34.59 -2.92
N VAL A 856 -15.99 35.37 -2.53
CA VAL A 856 -16.00 36.84 -2.59
C VAL A 856 -15.68 37.34 -4.00
N LEU A 857 -14.84 36.63 -4.75
CA LEU A 857 -14.39 37.03 -6.10
C LEU A 857 -15.18 36.40 -7.26
N THR A 858 -15.67 35.16 -7.14
CA THR A 858 -16.30 34.42 -8.25
C THR A 858 -17.62 33.73 -7.90
N GLY A 859 -17.93 33.46 -6.63
CA GLY A 859 -19.19 32.80 -6.22
C GLY A 859 -19.35 31.34 -6.68
N GLN A 860 -18.30 30.72 -7.25
CA GLN A 860 -18.35 29.43 -7.96
C GLN A 860 -17.54 28.31 -7.26
N CYS A 861 -17.32 28.36 -5.94
CA CYS A 861 -16.43 27.36 -5.27
C CYS A 861 -16.95 25.90 -5.37
N SER A 862 -18.25 25.68 -5.63
CA SER A 862 -18.86 24.33 -5.76
C SER A 862 -18.98 23.80 -7.19
N GLN A 863 -18.45 24.53 -8.18
CA GLN A 863 -18.60 24.21 -9.59
C GLN A 863 -17.30 23.65 -10.16
N ILE A 864 -17.39 22.58 -10.94
CA ILE A 864 -16.25 22.03 -11.69
C ILE A 864 -16.11 22.76 -13.03
N ASP A 865 -14.90 22.77 -13.60
CA ASP A 865 -14.63 23.39 -14.90
C ASP A 865 -15.54 22.82 -16.00
N GLY A 866 -16.23 23.70 -16.72
CA GLY A 866 -17.18 23.33 -17.76
C GLY A 866 -16.55 22.54 -18.90
N ARG A 867 -15.24 22.67 -19.13
CA ARG A 867 -14.53 21.81 -20.10
C ARG A 867 -14.44 20.36 -19.64
N THR A 868 -14.09 20.11 -18.37
CA THR A 868 -14.04 18.77 -17.81
C THR A 868 -15.40 18.08 -17.94
N VAL A 869 -16.49 18.82 -17.73
CA VAL A 869 -17.86 18.34 -17.93
C VAL A 869 -18.14 18.05 -19.40
N LYS A 870 -17.76 18.94 -20.33
CA LYS A 870 -17.90 18.69 -21.78
C LYS A 870 -17.14 17.46 -22.26
N LEU A 871 -15.92 17.25 -21.76
CA LEU A 871 -15.13 16.05 -22.06
C LEU A 871 -15.80 14.79 -21.49
N ALA A 872 -16.32 14.86 -20.25
CA ALA A 872 -17.07 13.74 -19.67
C ALA A 872 -18.35 13.42 -20.46
N LEU A 873 -19.10 14.44 -20.90
CA LEU A 873 -20.27 14.27 -21.76
C LEU A 873 -19.91 13.66 -23.11
N ALA A 874 -18.83 14.13 -23.76
CA ALA A 874 -18.37 13.57 -25.02
C ALA A 874 -17.98 12.09 -24.90
N LEU A 875 -17.31 11.71 -23.79
CA LEU A 875 -16.98 10.31 -23.50
C LEU A 875 -18.24 9.46 -23.25
N ILE A 876 -19.23 9.99 -22.53
CA ILE A 876 -20.51 9.32 -22.32
C ILE A 876 -21.24 9.10 -23.65
N ASP A 877 -21.28 10.12 -24.52
CA ASP A 877 -21.88 10.03 -25.84
C ASP A 877 -21.14 9.00 -26.71
N GLU A 878 -19.81 9.02 -26.71
CA GLU A 878 -18.98 8.05 -27.44
C GLU A 878 -19.24 6.62 -26.95
N ASN A 879 -19.20 6.39 -25.63
CA ASN A 879 -19.48 5.10 -25.01
C ASN A 879 -20.89 4.60 -25.33
N SER A 880 -21.90 5.47 -25.23
CA SER A 880 -23.28 5.13 -25.58
C SER A 880 -23.42 4.75 -27.06
N SER A 881 -22.71 5.46 -27.95
CA SER A 881 -22.71 5.18 -29.38
C SER A 881 -21.99 3.86 -29.70
N ALA A 882 -20.90 3.56 -28.99
CA ALA A 882 -20.15 2.32 -29.11
C ALA A 882 -20.96 1.13 -28.60
N GLU A 883 -21.67 1.30 -27.48
CA GLU A 883 -22.55 0.27 -26.93
C GLU A 883 -23.72 -0.03 -27.88
N GLN A 884 -24.34 1.00 -28.46
CA GLN A 884 -25.36 0.82 -29.49
C GLN A 884 -24.83 0.09 -30.74
N ARG A 885 -23.60 0.38 -31.17
CA ARG A 885 -22.95 -0.36 -32.27
C ARG A 885 -22.77 -1.83 -31.89
N ARG A 886 -22.22 -2.12 -30.71
CA ARG A 886 -22.05 -3.50 -30.22
C ARG A 886 -23.37 -4.27 -30.14
N GLN A 887 -24.45 -3.63 -29.67
CA GLN A 887 -25.77 -4.25 -29.64
C GLN A 887 -26.31 -4.56 -31.05
N ARG A 888 -26.12 -3.64 -32.01
CA ARG A 888 -26.49 -3.88 -33.42
C ARG A 888 -25.68 -5.03 -34.02
N ASP A 889 -24.38 -5.09 -33.75
CA ASP A 889 -23.51 -6.15 -34.22
C ASP A 889 -23.92 -7.50 -33.64
N GLN A 890 -24.19 -7.58 -32.33
CA GLN A 890 -24.72 -8.81 -31.70
C GLN A 890 -26.07 -9.26 -32.28
N ILE A 891 -26.96 -8.32 -32.59
CA ILE A 891 -28.24 -8.64 -33.25
C ILE A 891 -27.98 -9.16 -34.67
N ASN A 892 -27.04 -8.56 -35.40
CA ASN A 892 -26.66 -8.99 -36.74
C ASN A 892 -26.01 -10.38 -36.73
N ASP A 893 -25.12 -10.65 -35.78
CA ASP A 893 -24.46 -11.96 -35.62
C ASP A 893 -25.47 -13.05 -35.26
N ARG A 894 -26.40 -12.79 -34.33
CA ARG A 894 -27.50 -13.72 -34.02
C ARG A 894 -28.37 -13.99 -35.24
N ARG A 895 -28.64 -12.97 -36.05
CA ARG A 895 -29.38 -13.14 -37.31
C ARG A 895 -28.58 -13.98 -38.30
N LEU A 896 -27.27 -13.77 -38.41
CA LEU A 896 -26.38 -14.54 -39.28
C LEU A 896 -26.37 -16.02 -38.86
N GLN A 897 -26.21 -16.32 -37.56
CA GLN A 897 -26.24 -17.68 -37.03
C GLN A 897 -27.59 -18.38 -37.31
N ILE A 898 -28.71 -17.66 -37.19
CA ILE A 898 -30.03 -18.22 -37.54
C ILE A 898 -30.11 -18.50 -39.05
N ILE A 899 -29.53 -17.66 -39.90
CA ILE A 899 -29.48 -17.87 -41.35
C ILE A 899 -28.61 -19.09 -41.67
N GLU A 900 -27.43 -19.22 -41.06
CA GLU A 900 -26.53 -20.37 -41.21
C GLU A 900 -27.22 -21.67 -40.80
N GLN A 901 -27.85 -21.72 -39.62
CA GLN A 901 -28.60 -22.88 -39.16
C GLN A 901 -29.73 -23.28 -40.13
N LYS A 902 -30.43 -22.30 -40.71
CA LYS A 902 -31.47 -22.56 -41.72
C LYS A 902 -30.89 -23.06 -43.03
N LEU A 903 -29.73 -22.53 -43.45
CA LEU A 903 -29.03 -22.96 -44.66
C LEU A 903 -28.53 -24.39 -44.51
N ASP A 904 -27.94 -24.74 -43.37
CA ASP A 904 -27.49 -26.10 -43.05
C ASP A 904 -28.67 -27.08 -43.03
N HIS A 905 -29.80 -26.68 -42.46
CA HIS A 905 -31.01 -27.49 -42.48
C HIS A 905 -31.53 -27.71 -43.91
N LEU A 906 -31.51 -26.67 -44.77
CA LEU A 906 -31.88 -26.80 -46.19
C LEU A 906 -30.92 -27.71 -46.96
N LEU A 907 -29.62 -27.62 -46.68
CA LEU A 907 -28.60 -28.48 -47.29
C LEU A 907 -28.79 -29.94 -46.89
N GLN A 908 -29.10 -30.23 -45.63
CA GLN A 908 -29.44 -31.58 -45.16
C GLN A 908 -30.68 -32.13 -45.90
N VAL A 909 -31.75 -31.34 -46.01
CA VAL A 909 -32.98 -31.75 -46.72
C VAL A 909 -32.73 -31.99 -48.21
N LEU A 910 -31.81 -31.24 -48.84
CA LEU A 910 -31.43 -31.46 -50.24
C LEU A 910 -30.59 -32.72 -50.41
N GLN A 911 -29.65 -32.99 -49.50
CA GLN A 911 -28.85 -34.23 -49.51
C GLN A 911 -29.70 -35.49 -49.29
N GLU A 912 -30.78 -35.39 -48.49
CA GLU A 912 -31.72 -36.51 -48.30
C GLU A 912 -32.60 -36.80 -49.53
N ARG A 913 -32.69 -35.89 -50.50
CA ARG A 913 -33.52 -36.04 -51.72
C ARG A 913 -32.74 -36.45 -52.98
N THR A 914 -31.42 -36.39 -52.95
CA THR A 914 -30.51 -36.87 -54.01
C THR A 914 -30.02 -38.26 -53.68
#